data_AF-A0A068UXF7-F1
#
_entry.id   AF-A0A068UXF7-F1
#
_cell.length_a   1.000
_cell.length_b   1.000
_cell.length_c   1.000
_cell.angle_alpha   90.00
_cell.angle_beta   90.00
_cell.angle_gamma   90.00
#
_symmetry.space_group_name_H-M   'P 1'
#
loop_
_entity.id
_entity.type
_entity.pdbx_description
1 polymer ?
#
loop_
_entity_poly.entity_id
_entity_poly.type
_entity_poly.pdbx_seq_one_letter_code
_entity_poly.pdbx_strand_id
1 'polypeptide(L)'
;METHKAHCLIFPYPMQGHINPMLQFAKRLQHRGTKITLATTKFVFKTLHEVSGSITVETISDGFDEGENGVAVDTYYATFQKVGSETITELILKLKDSGYPVDCIVYDAVLPWALRVAKSLGLRAAVFFTQSCAVNKIYYHVYTGLLKLPLEESKVEIPGLPPLSASDLPSFISSYGSYPPIFQLVTHDQMKNIHEADSIIYNTFYELEEEVIDWTSRILPIMTIGPTIPSMYLDKRLQDDKQYGLTEVDAEQMEEVAWGLRTSNYYFLWVVRESESNKLPKDLVKETSDRGLVISWCPQLEVLAHKSIGCFITHCGWNSTLEALSLGVPMVVMPRWTDQSTNAKFVTDIWKTGIKARSDENGIVRRDVIRQCISVVMEGEKGQEIRKNADKWKDLARHAFDEGGSSDKNIKDFVSKLIQLVQEQKTNEVPLDTYNAVFQKVGSENLTELILKLKDLGCPVDCIVYDALISWALDVAKSLGLRAAAFFTQSCAVYKIYYHVYAGLLKLPLEESKVEIPGLPPLLASDLPSFFSTYGSYPPIFQMVAYDQMKNIHEADWIFCNTFYKLEEEVIDCTSKILPIKTIGPSIPSMYLDKRLQDDKQYGLSRFMPMTNDCMPWLNERSTSSVVYVSFGSLAELDAEQMEEVAQGLRTSNYYFLWRIIHFMVPSA
;
A
#
# COMPACT_ATOMS: atom_id res chain seq x y z
N MET A 1 -2.37 5.21 23.01
CA MET A 1 -2.04 4.43 21.80
C MET A 1 -1.11 5.29 20.97
N GLU A 2 0.05 4.77 20.56
CA GLU A 2 1.00 5.52 19.73
C GLU A 2 0.35 5.90 18.40
N THR A 3 0.34 7.19 18.09
CA THR A 3 -0.20 7.75 16.85
C THR A 3 0.81 7.57 15.73
N HIS A 4 0.73 6.44 15.01
CA HIS A 4 1.57 6.22 13.83
C HIS A 4 1.21 7.20 12.71
N LYS A 5 2.23 7.77 12.05
CA LYS A 5 2.06 8.83 11.02
C LYS A 5 1.69 8.29 9.63
N ALA A 6 2.00 7.02 9.37
CA ALA A 6 1.65 6.31 8.14
C ALA A 6 1.66 4.79 8.41
N HIS A 7 0.94 4.02 7.58
CA HIS A 7 0.87 2.56 7.63
C HIS A 7 1.31 1.93 6.30
N CYS A 8 2.39 1.16 6.35
CA CYS A 8 2.88 0.38 5.22
C CYS A 8 2.51 -1.10 5.35
N LEU A 9 1.98 -1.67 4.28
CA LEU A 9 1.86 -3.11 4.10
C LEU A 9 3.06 -3.61 3.27
N ILE A 10 3.85 -4.52 3.84
CA ILE A 10 5.03 -5.11 3.20
C ILE A 10 4.62 -6.47 2.63
N PHE A 11 4.81 -6.65 1.33
CA PHE A 11 4.30 -7.79 0.58
C PHE A 11 5.40 -8.51 -0.22
N PRO A 12 6.21 -9.37 0.44
CA PRO A 12 7.25 -10.15 -0.22
C PRO A 12 6.70 -11.30 -1.06
N TYR A 13 7.47 -11.73 -2.07
CA TYR A 13 7.24 -13.04 -2.68
C TYR A 13 7.48 -14.14 -1.63
N PRO A 14 6.69 -15.23 -1.58
CA PRO A 14 6.72 -16.25 -0.53
C PRO A 14 7.94 -17.19 -0.56
N MET A 15 9.13 -16.63 -0.78
CA MET A 15 10.41 -17.32 -0.67
C MET A 15 11.29 -16.60 0.33
N GLN A 16 12.06 -17.36 1.10
CA GLN A 16 12.95 -16.83 2.14
C GLN A 16 13.91 -15.75 1.61
N GLY A 17 14.47 -15.93 0.40
CA GLY A 17 15.34 -14.93 -0.25
C GLY A 17 14.66 -13.58 -0.54
N HIS A 18 13.34 -13.51 -0.49
CA HIS A 18 12.56 -12.29 -0.70
C HIS A 18 11.98 -11.74 0.61
N ILE A 19 11.47 -12.63 1.46
CA ILE A 19 10.89 -12.28 2.77
C ILE A 19 11.92 -11.59 3.65
N ASN A 20 13.13 -12.16 3.77
CA ASN A 20 14.14 -11.67 4.70
C ASN A 20 14.56 -10.21 4.44
N PRO A 21 15.00 -9.82 3.22
CA PRO A 21 15.42 -8.45 2.96
C PRO A 21 14.28 -7.45 3.13
N MET A 22 13.04 -7.81 2.79
CA MET A 22 11.87 -6.96 2.96
C MET A 22 11.44 -6.83 4.42
N LEU A 23 11.54 -7.89 5.22
CA LEU A 23 11.32 -7.85 6.67
C LEU A 23 12.38 -6.97 7.36
N GLN A 24 13.63 -7.04 6.93
CA GLN A 24 14.68 -6.15 7.44
C GLN A 24 14.41 -4.68 7.10
N PHE A 25 13.98 -4.40 5.86
CA PHE A 25 13.51 -3.07 5.50
C PHE A 25 12.34 -2.61 6.37
N ALA A 26 11.36 -3.49 6.61
CA ALA A 26 10.19 -3.23 7.43
C ALA A 26 10.57 -2.83 8.88
N LYS A 27 11.55 -3.51 9.48
CA LYS A 27 12.08 -3.15 10.82
C LYS A 27 12.66 -1.72 10.84
N ARG A 28 13.38 -1.32 9.78
CA ARG A 28 13.93 0.04 9.65
C ARG A 28 12.85 1.10 9.48
N LEU A 29 11.77 0.79 8.76
CA LEU A 29 10.60 1.68 8.67
C LEU A 29 9.87 1.82 10.01
N GLN A 30 9.65 0.70 10.71
CA GLN A 30 8.99 0.71 12.03
C GLN A 30 9.74 1.56 13.04
N HIS A 31 11.07 1.44 13.09
CA HIS A 31 11.93 2.25 13.96
C HIS A 31 11.82 3.77 13.67
N ARG A 32 11.33 4.16 12.48
CA ARG A 32 11.09 5.55 12.09
C ARG A 32 9.63 5.99 12.25
N GLY A 33 8.83 5.25 13.00
CA GLY A 33 7.46 5.64 13.39
C GLY A 33 6.37 5.26 12.37
N THR A 34 6.70 4.45 11.37
CA THR A 34 5.72 3.89 10.42
C THR A 34 5.09 2.64 11.02
N LYS A 35 3.76 2.52 10.99
CA LYS A 35 3.08 1.26 11.31
C LYS A 35 3.36 0.26 10.19
N ILE A 36 3.68 -0.98 10.55
CA ILE A 36 4.03 -2.03 9.57
C ILE A 36 3.10 -3.22 9.74
N THR A 37 2.55 -3.68 8.63
CA THR A 37 1.95 -5.01 8.48
C THR A 37 2.73 -5.80 7.44
N LEU A 38 3.28 -6.96 7.79
CA LEU A 38 3.87 -7.89 6.83
C LEU A 38 2.79 -8.87 6.38
N ALA A 39 2.48 -8.89 5.08
CA ALA A 39 1.56 -9.86 4.50
C ALA A 39 2.36 -11.02 3.89
N THR A 40 2.05 -12.26 4.29
CA THR A 40 2.65 -13.47 3.70
C THR A 40 1.57 -14.50 3.36
N THR A 41 1.93 -15.60 2.70
CA THR A 41 0.96 -16.64 2.35
C THR A 41 0.74 -17.59 3.52
N LYS A 42 -0.45 -18.20 3.60
CA LYS A 42 -0.81 -19.08 4.73
C LYS A 42 0.16 -20.25 4.90
N PHE A 43 0.61 -20.86 3.81
CA PHE A 43 1.56 -21.98 3.88
C PHE A 43 2.91 -21.54 4.45
N VAL A 44 3.46 -20.42 3.98
CA VAL A 44 4.68 -19.84 4.54
C VAL A 44 4.49 -19.52 6.02
N PHE A 45 3.39 -18.88 6.40
CA PHE A 45 3.13 -18.56 7.80
C PHE A 45 3.11 -19.79 8.71
N LYS A 46 2.52 -20.91 8.27
CA LYS A 46 2.52 -22.19 9.01
C LYS A 46 3.92 -22.79 9.18
N THR A 47 4.84 -22.51 8.27
CA THR A 47 6.21 -23.08 8.24
C THR A 47 7.27 -22.17 8.85
N LEU A 48 6.92 -20.91 9.15
CA LEU A 48 7.82 -19.98 9.84
C LEU A 48 8.02 -20.42 11.30
N HIS A 49 9.28 -20.69 11.66
CA HIS A 49 9.70 -20.86 13.04
C HIS A 49 9.91 -19.46 13.67
N GLU A 50 9.06 -19.08 14.62
CA GLU A 50 9.08 -17.82 15.38
C GLU A 50 9.24 -16.54 14.55
N VAL A 51 8.14 -15.79 14.34
CA VAL A 51 8.26 -14.39 13.96
C VAL A 51 8.60 -13.57 15.20
N SER A 52 9.89 -13.43 15.48
CA SER A 52 10.38 -12.55 16.54
C SER A 52 10.25 -11.09 16.12
N GLY A 53 9.37 -10.33 16.79
CA GLY A 53 9.36 -8.87 16.70
C GLY A 53 8.01 -8.18 16.88
N SER A 54 8.08 -6.85 16.89
CA SER A 54 6.96 -5.89 16.99
C SER A 54 6.16 -5.71 15.70
N ILE A 55 6.47 -6.46 14.63
CA ILE A 55 5.80 -6.32 13.32
C ILE A 55 4.58 -7.25 13.28
N THR A 56 3.41 -6.67 13.00
CA THR A 56 2.19 -7.46 12.77
C THR A 56 2.35 -8.28 11.49
N VAL A 57 2.13 -9.59 11.58
CA VAL A 57 2.04 -10.47 10.40
C VAL A 57 0.60 -10.84 10.14
N GLU A 58 0.15 -10.62 8.92
CA GLU A 58 -1.15 -11.05 8.41
C GLU A 58 -0.95 -12.04 7.27
N THR A 59 -2.00 -12.82 6.97
CA THR A 59 -1.93 -13.88 5.97
C THR A 59 -2.92 -13.64 4.85
N ILE A 60 -2.52 -14.02 3.64
CA ILE A 60 -3.37 -14.08 2.45
C ILE A 60 -3.31 -15.48 1.83
N SER A 61 -4.23 -15.79 0.91
CA SER A 61 -4.17 -17.02 0.13
C SER A 61 -3.44 -16.79 -1.19
N ASP A 62 -2.58 -17.73 -1.56
CA ASP A 62 -1.99 -17.82 -2.89
C ASP A 62 -2.69 -18.88 -3.78
N GLY A 63 -3.73 -19.53 -3.25
CA GLY A 63 -4.40 -20.68 -3.86
C GLY A 63 -3.77 -22.03 -3.50
N PHE A 64 -2.66 -22.04 -2.74
CA PHE A 64 -1.91 -23.23 -2.31
C PHE A 64 -1.65 -23.18 -0.79
N ASP A 65 -2.70 -22.95 -0.01
CA ASP A 65 -2.62 -22.74 1.45
C ASP A 65 -2.05 -23.94 2.26
N GLU A 66 -1.94 -25.11 1.62
CA GLU A 66 -1.35 -26.35 2.17
C GLU A 66 -0.01 -26.75 1.50
N GLY A 67 0.52 -25.88 0.62
CA GLY A 67 1.79 -26.06 -0.09
C GLY A 67 1.63 -26.28 -1.60
N GLU A 68 2.66 -25.91 -2.36
CA GLU A 68 2.69 -25.86 -3.83
C GLU A 68 3.35 -27.09 -4.50
N ASN A 69 3.49 -28.20 -3.77
CA ASN A 69 4.28 -29.36 -4.21
C ASN A 69 3.90 -29.86 -5.62
N GLY A 70 4.85 -29.78 -6.56
CA GLY A 70 4.73 -30.29 -7.93
C GLY A 70 3.95 -29.39 -8.89
N VAL A 71 3.59 -28.17 -8.50
CA VAL A 71 2.88 -27.21 -9.35
C VAL A 71 3.86 -26.54 -10.33
N ALA A 72 3.46 -26.45 -11.60
CA ALA A 72 4.25 -25.73 -12.61
C ALA A 72 4.32 -24.23 -12.28
N VAL A 73 5.47 -23.60 -12.49
CA VAL A 73 5.76 -22.20 -12.09
C VAL A 73 4.74 -21.21 -12.66
N ASP A 74 4.36 -21.37 -13.93
CA ASP A 74 3.37 -20.53 -14.61
C ASP A 74 1.97 -20.68 -14.00
N THR A 75 1.58 -21.91 -13.67
CA THR A 75 0.31 -22.23 -13.02
C THR A 75 0.27 -21.67 -11.60
N TYR A 76 1.35 -21.82 -10.85
CA TYR A 76 1.50 -21.24 -9.51
C TYR A 76 1.34 -19.72 -9.58
N TYR A 77 2.09 -19.07 -10.46
CA TYR A 77 2.08 -17.62 -10.58
C TYR A 77 0.73 -17.07 -11.05
N ALA A 78 0.09 -17.69 -12.04
CA ALA A 78 -1.23 -17.28 -12.51
C ALA A 78 -2.30 -17.43 -11.42
N THR A 79 -2.26 -18.52 -10.66
CA THR A 79 -3.16 -18.76 -9.53
C THR A 79 -2.91 -17.74 -8.42
N PHE A 80 -1.65 -17.51 -8.06
CA PHE A 80 -1.29 -16.54 -7.04
C PHE A 80 -1.69 -15.12 -7.45
N GLN A 81 -1.49 -14.74 -8.71
CA GLN A 81 -1.98 -13.45 -9.22
C GLN A 81 -3.50 -13.32 -9.06
N LYS A 82 -4.27 -14.37 -9.37
CA LYS A 82 -5.73 -14.35 -9.24
C LYS A 82 -6.15 -14.28 -7.77
N VAL A 83 -5.84 -15.33 -7.00
CA VAL A 83 -6.28 -15.51 -5.61
C VAL A 83 -5.61 -14.50 -4.67
N GLY A 84 -4.33 -14.24 -4.88
CA GLY A 84 -3.57 -13.27 -4.10
C GLY A 84 -4.09 -11.85 -4.28
N SER A 85 -4.51 -11.46 -5.49
CA SER A 85 -5.08 -10.12 -5.71
C SER A 85 -6.42 -9.92 -5.00
N GLU A 86 -7.26 -10.95 -4.92
CA GLU A 86 -8.52 -10.94 -4.19
C GLU A 86 -8.26 -10.87 -2.68
N THR A 87 -7.45 -11.78 -2.15
CA THR A 87 -7.24 -11.90 -0.70
C THR A 87 -6.37 -10.79 -0.10
N ILE A 88 -5.44 -10.19 -0.86
CA ILE A 88 -4.73 -8.99 -0.41
C ILE A 88 -5.66 -7.77 -0.38
N THR A 89 -6.62 -7.69 -1.30
CA THR A 89 -7.65 -6.64 -1.31
C THR A 89 -8.52 -6.75 -0.07
N GLU A 90 -8.99 -7.97 0.24
CA GLU A 90 -9.75 -8.26 1.46
C GLU A 90 -8.96 -7.88 2.73
N LEU A 91 -7.67 -8.22 2.79
CA LEU A 91 -6.81 -7.84 3.92
C LEU A 91 -6.70 -6.32 4.07
N ILE A 92 -6.48 -5.59 2.98
CA ILE A 92 -6.38 -4.12 3.02
C ILE A 92 -7.70 -3.50 3.52
N LEU A 93 -8.84 -3.99 3.03
CA LEU A 93 -10.16 -3.53 3.46
C LEU A 93 -10.43 -3.86 4.94
N LYS A 94 -10.09 -5.07 5.39
CA LYS A 94 -10.17 -5.48 6.80
C LYS A 94 -9.33 -4.56 7.70
N LEU A 95 -8.11 -4.22 7.29
CA LEU A 95 -7.23 -3.31 8.04
C LEU A 95 -7.82 -1.89 8.13
N LYS A 96 -8.40 -1.41 7.03
CA LYS A 96 -9.14 -0.14 6.98
C LYS A 96 -10.32 -0.13 7.96
N ASP A 97 -11.16 -1.16 7.94
CA ASP A 97 -12.34 -1.28 8.81
C ASP A 97 -11.96 -1.45 10.29
N SER A 98 -10.77 -1.99 10.56
CA SER A 98 -10.20 -2.13 11.91
C SER A 98 -9.56 -0.84 12.45
N GLY A 99 -9.69 0.29 11.74
CA GLY A 99 -9.13 1.59 12.15
C GLY A 99 -7.64 1.78 11.83
N TYR A 100 -7.06 0.90 11.02
CA TYR A 100 -5.66 0.97 10.58
C TYR A 100 -5.57 0.97 9.05
N PRO A 101 -6.09 2.00 8.35
CA PRO A 101 -6.01 2.07 6.90
C PRO A 101 -4.55 1.94 6.44
N VAL A 102 -4.33 1.15 5.40
CA VAL A 102 -3.02 1.06 4.74
C VAL A 102 -2.87 2.30 3.86
N ASP A 103 -1.72 2.96 3.93
CA ASP A 103 -1.42 4.15 3.11
C ASP A 103 -0.53 3.79 1.91
N CYS A 104 0.33 2.77 2.08
CA CYS A 104 1.26 2.33 1.07
C CYS A 104 1.46 0.82 1.10
N ILE A 105 1.56 0.20 -0.08
CA ILE A 105 2.08 -1.17 -0.24
C ILE A 105 3.51 -1.13 -0.76
N VAL A 106 4.41 -1.84 -0.09
CA VAL A 106 5.75 -2.14 -0.59
C VAL A 106 5.74 -3.59 -1.04
N TYR A 107 5.73 -3.83 -2.34
CA TYR A 107 5.59 -5.17 -2.91
C TYR A 107 6.87 -5.62 -3.60
N ASP A 108 7.11 -6.93 -3.60
CA ASP A 108 8.23 -7.52 -4.33
C ASP A 108 8.10 -7.31 -5.84
N ALA A 109 9.18 -6.98 -6.53
CA ALA A 109 9.19 -6.73 -7.97
C ALA A 109 8.64 -7.89 -8.81
N VAL A 110 8.76 -9.14 -8.35
CA VAL A 110 8.17 -10.29 -9.07
C VAL A 110 6.66 -10.42 -8.87
N LEU A 111 6.01 -9.51 -8.13
CA LEU A 111 4.56 -9.42 -7.95
C LEU A 111 3.97 -8.13 -8.56
N PRO A 112 4.21 -7.82 -9.86
CA PRO A 112 3.77 -6.58 -10.51
C PRO A 112 2.26 -6.33 -10.43
N TRP A 113 1.44 -7.38 -10.24
CA TRP A 113 -0.01 -7.24 -10.08
C TRP A 113 -0.41 -6.55 -8.77
N ALA A 114 0.46 -6.54 -7.75
CA ALA A 114 0.22 -5.85 -6.48
C ALA A 114 0.13 -4.34 -6.66
N LEU A 115 0.86 -3.77 -7.64
CA LEU A 115 0.74 -2.36 -8.02
C LEU A 115 -0.68 -2.01 -8.45
N ARG A 116 -1.28 -2.85 -9.30
CA ARG A 116 -2.65 -2.63 -9.79
C ARG A 116 -3.65 -2.66 -8.63
N VAL A 117 -3.48 -3.59 -7.68
CA VAL A 117 -4.32 -3.65 -6.47
C VAL A 117 -4.18 -2.35 -5.68
N ALA A 118 -2.95 -1.91 -5.42
CA ALA A 118 -2.66 -0.65 -4.73
C ALA A 118 -3.39 0.54 -5.36
N LYS A 119 -3.21 0.74 -6.67
CA LYS A 119 -3.80 1.87 -7.41
C LYS A 119 -5.32 1.79 -7.42
N SER A 120 -5.89 0.58 -7.55
CA SER A 120 -7.35 0.38 -7.51
C SER A 120 -7.98 0.78 -6.16
N LEU A 121 -7.19 0.74 -5.09
CA LEU A 121 -7.59 1.13 -3.74
C LEU A 121 -7.11 2.55 -3.36
N GLY A 122 -6.53 3.31 -4.30
CA GLY A 122 -6.01 4.66 -4.05
C GLY A 122 -4.74 4.71 -3.20
N LEU A 123 -4.05 3.57 -3.03
CA LEU A 123 -2.83 3.47 -2.23
C LEU A 123 -1.60 3.89 -3.00
N ARG A 124 -0.59 4.36 -2.27
CA ARG A 124 0.78 4.47 -2.80
C ARG A 124 1.40 3.09 -2.93
N ALA A 125 2.28 2.94 -3.90
CA ALA A 125 2.92 1.66 -4.19
C ALA A 125 4.42 1.85 -4.44
N ALA A 126 5.23 1.13 -3.66
CA ALA A 126 6.66 1.05 -3.88
C ALA A 126 7.03 -0.37 -4.31
N VAL A 127 7.82 -0.48 -5.38
CA VAL A 127 8.36 -1.76 -5.83
C VAL A 127 9.70 -2.02 -5.14
N PHE A 128 9.91 -3.25 -4.66
CA PHE A 128 11.12 -3.68 -3.97
C PHE A 128 11.87 -4.74 -4.78
N PHE A 129 13.09 -4.42 -5.22
CA PHE A 129 13.98 -5.33 -5.91
C PHE A 129 14.90 -6.04 -4.90
N THR A 130 14.78 -7.37 -4.85
CA THR A 130 15.63 -8.28 -4.06
C THR A 130 16.87 -8.75 -4.82
N GLN A 131 17.04 -8.27 -6.06
CA GLN A 131 18.19 -8.51 -6.95
C GLN A 131 19.05 -7.23 -7.04
N SER A 132 20.29 -7.37 -7.52
CA SER A 132 21.20 -6.23 -7.70
C SER A 132 20.69 -5.22 -8.75
N CYS A 133 21.15 -3.97 -8.66
CA CYS A 133 20.83 -2.96 -9.66
C CYS A 133 21.40 -3.35 -11.03
N ALA A 134 22.61 -3.92 -11.05
CA ALA A 134 23.28 -4.38 -12.25
C ALA A 134 22.48 -5.44 -13.01
N VAL A 135 21.95 -6.43 -12.30
CA VAL A 135 21.12 -7.50 -12.89
C VAL A 135 19.81 -6.93 -13.45
N ASN A 136 19.14 -6.06 -12.70
CA ASN A 136 17.89 -5.45 -13.15
C ASN A 136 18.09 -4.56 -14.37
N LYS A 137 19.25 -3.91 -14.49
CA LYS A 137 19.60 -3.16 -15.69
C LYS A 137 19.72 -4.06 -16.92
N ILE A 138 20.30 -5.26 -16.78
CA ILE A 138 20.34 -6.25 -17.87
C ILE A 138 18.90 -6.63 -18.26
N TYR A 139 18.05 -6.95 -17.29
CA TYR A 139 16.64 -7.27 -17.54
C TYR A 139 15.88 -6.12 -18.21
N TYR A 140 16.13 -4.88 -17.81
CA TYR A 140 15.55 -3.70 -18.44
C TYR A 140 15.99 -3.54 -19.90
N HIS A 141 17.25 -3.83 -20.23
CA HIS A 141 17.72 -3.80 -21.62
C HIS A 141 17.08 -4.90 -22.47
N VAL A 142 16.85 -6.09 -21.90
CA VAL A 142 16.07 -7.15 -22.58
C VAL A 142 14.63 -6.69 -22.80
N TYR A 143 13.97 -6.19 -21.74
CA TYR A 143 12.58 -5.71 -21.78
C TYR A 143 12.35 -4.65 -22.86
N THR A 144 13.25 -3.67 -22.95
CA THR A 144 13.16 -2.56 -23.91
C THR A 144 13.62 -2.93 -25.32
N GLY A 145 14.14 -4.15 -25.52
CA GLY A 145 14.70 -4.60 -26.79
C GLY A 145 16.07 -4.00 -27.14
N LEU A 146 16.71 -3.28 -26.19
CA LEU A 146 18.07 -2.76 -26.34
C LEU A 146 19.12 -3.88 -26.32
N LEU A 147 18.87 -4.97 -25.58
CA LEU A 147 19.62 -6.22 -25.66
C LEU A 147 18.77 -7.27 -26.38
N LYS A 148 19.16 -7.61 -27.61
CA LYS A 148 18.46 -8.60 -28.43
C LYS A 148 18.87 -10.02 -28.04
N LEU A 149 17.90 -10.93 -28.04
CA LEU A 149 18.10 -12.36 -27.78
C LEU A 149 17.60 -13.20 -28.97
N PRO A 150 18.26 -14.34 -29.29
CA PRO A 150 19.48 -14.85 -28.67
C PRO A 150 20.69 -13.93 -28.93
N LEU A 151 21.71 -14.03 -28.08
CA LEU A 151 22.90 -13.19 -28.18
C LEU A 151 23.66 -13.48 -29.49
N GLU A 152 23.91 -12.44 -30.28
CA GLU A 152 24.68 -12.54 -31.53
C GLU A 152 26.19 -12.31 -31.30
N GLU A 153 26.55 -11.52 -30.29
CA GLU A 153 27.92 -11.13 -29.99
C GLU A 153 28.52 -11.91 -28.82
N SER A 154 29.84 -12.12 -28.86
CA SER A 154 30.60 -12.80 -27.81
C SER A 154 30.80 -11.96 -26.54
N LYS A 155 30.64 -10.62 -26.67
CA LYS A 155 30.71 -9.65 -25.58
C LYS A 155 29.47 -8.77 -25.64
N VAL A 156 28.96 -8.41 -24.47
CA VAL A 156 27.80 -7.53 -24.31
C VAL A 156 28.25 -6.27 -23.58
N GLU A 157 28.03 -5.14 -24.22
CA GLU A 157 28.27 -3.81 -23.66
C GLU A 157 26.94 -3.17 -23.28
N ILE A 158 26.75 -2.96 -21.98
CA ILE A 158 25.61 -2.23 -21.43
C ILE A 158 26.18 -1.00 -20.72
N PRO A 159 25.70 0.22 -21.02
CA PRO A 159 26.23 1.43 -20.39
C PRO A 159 26.30 1.30 -18.87
N GLY A 160 27.37 1.76 -18.21
CA GLY A 160 27.53 1.68 -16.75
C GLY A 160 27.65 0.26 -16.17
N LEU A 161 27.76 -0.78 -17.01
CA LEU A 161 28.18 -2.12 -16.60
C LEU A 161 29.57 -2.42 -17.19
N PRO A 162 30.40 -3.25 -16.52
CA PRO A 162 31.63 -3.73 -17.12
C PRO A 162 31.33 -4.60 -18.35
N PRO A 163 32.27 -4.76 -19.29
CA PRO A 163 32.09 -5.69 -20.41
C PRO A 163 31.75 -7.10 -19.91
N LEU A 164 30.61 -7.64 -20.39
CA LEU A 164 30.10 -8.95 -19.97
C LEU A 164 30.32 -9.97 -21.09
N SER A 165 30.76 -11.17 -20.75
CA SER A 165 30.63 -12.33 -21.64
C SER A 165 29.24 -12.93 -21.52
N ALA A 166 28.85 -13.81 -22.46
CA ALA A 166 27.62 -14.59 -22.31
C ALA A 166 27.57 -15.33 -20.96
N SER A 167 28.68 -15.87 -20.48
CA SER A 167 28.76 -16.59 -19.19
C SER A 167 28.63 -15.71 -17.93
N ASP A 168 28.66 -14.39 -18.10
CA ASP A 168 28.50 -13.41 -17.03
C ASP A 168 27.06 -12.86 -16.95
N LEU A 169 26.22 -13.14 -17.96
CA LEU A 169 24.81 -12.76 -17.98
C LEU A 169 23.96 -13.77 -17.18
N PRO A 170 22.72 -13.39 -16.81
CA PRO A 170 21.78 -14.32 -16.21
C PRO A 170 21.60 -15.59 -17.04
N SER A 171 21.48 -16.75 -16.38
CA SER A 171 21.60 -18.07 -17.06
C SER A 171 20.63 -18.29 -18.21
N PHE A 172 19.41 -17.76 -18.11
CA PHE A 172 18.38 -17.84 -19.16
C PHE A 172 18.53 -16.78 -20.26
N ILE A 173 19.39 -15.78 -20.07
CA ILE A 173 19.85 -14.86 -21.13
C ILE A 173 21.00 -15.51 -21.90
N SER A 174 21.96 -16.10 -21.19
CA SER A 174 23.10 -16.81 -21.78
C SER A 174 22.69 -18.10 -22.49
N SER A 175 21.71 -18.81 -21.94
CA SER A 175 21.07 -19.99 -22.53
C SER A 175 19.61 -19.66 -22.86
N TYR A 176 19.42 -18.82 -23.87
CA TYR A 176 18.10 -18.35 -24.30
C TYR A 176 17.13 -19.51 -24.57
N GLY A 177 15.90 -19.39 -24.05
CA GLY A 177 14.88 -20.44 -24.10
C GLY A 177 14.87 -21.40 -22.91
N SER A 178 15.86 -21.33 -22.01
CA SER A 178 15.82 -22.07 -20.74
C SER A 178 14.89 -21.39 -19.72
N TYR A 179 14.20 -22.19 -18.90
CA TYR A 179 13.26 -21.75 -17.87
C TYR A 179 12.26 -20.65 -18.32
N PRO A 180 11.47 -20.86 -19.40
CA PRO A 180 10.63 -19.80 -19.98
C PRO A 180 9.72 -19.05 -18.99
N PRO A 181 9.06 -19.70 -18.00
CA PRO A 181 8.24 -18.98 -17.02
C PRO A 181 9.04 -18.00 -16.15
N ILE A 182 10.23 -18.40 -15.69
CA ILE A 182 11.10 -17.55 -14.86
C ILE A 182 11.70 -16.43 -15.71
N PHE A 183 12.11 -16.74 -16.94
CA PHE A 183 12.55 -15.73 -17.90
C PHE A 183 11.49 -14.64 -18.10
N GLN A 184 10.24 -15.04 -18.39
CA GLN A 184 9.13 -14.11 -18.58
C GLN A 184 8.90 -13.26 -17.32
N LEU A 185 8.89 -13.90 -16.15
CA LEU A 185 8.65 -13.24 -14.87
C LEU A 185 9.64 -12.10 -14.61
N VAL A 186 10.93 -12.36 -14.77
CA VAL A 186 12.01 -11.41 -14.40
C VAL A 186 12.47 -10.51 -15.54
N THR A 187 12.19 -10.83 -16.80
CA THR A 187 12.57 -9.92 -17.91
C THR A 187 11.41 -9.08 -18.43
N HIS A 188 10.17 -9.52 -18.25
CA HIS A 188 9.00 -8.81 -18.76
C HIS A 188 8.05 -8.41 -17.65
N ASP A 189 7.57 -9.37 -16.86
CA ASP A 189 6.50 -9.09 -15.90
C ASP A 189 6.92 -8.12 -14.80
N GLN A 190 8.11 -8.28 -14.21
CA GLN A 190 8.58 -7.34 -13.19
C GLN A 190 8.83 -5.90 -13.71
N MET A 191 9.03 -5.74 -15.03
CA MET A 191 9.32 -4.44 -15.65
C MET A 191 8.07 -3.75 -16.22
N LYS A 192 7.00 -4.50 -16.51
CA LYS A 192 5.88 -4.02 -17.35
C LYS A 192 5.15 -2.78 -16.85
N ASN A 193 5.13 -2.55 -15.54
CA ASN A 193 4.45 -1.43 -14.90
C ASN A 193 5.34 -0.67 -13.92
N ILE A 194 6.66 -0.83 -14.03
CA ILE A 194 7.64 -0.21 -13.11
C ILE A 194 7.54 1.33 -13.11
N HIS A 195 7.18 1.93 -14.24
CA HIS A 195 7.03 3.38 -14.40
C HIS A 195 5.80 3.96 -13.69
N GLU A 196 4.84 3.12 -13.28
CA GLU A 196 3.62 3.53 -12.56
C GLU A 196 3.80 3.49 -11.03
N ALA A 197 4.90 2.90 -10.53
CA ALA A 197 5.22 2.84 -9.12
C ALA A 197 5.59 4.23 -8.57
N ASP A 198 5.16 4.55 -7.36
CA ASP A 198 5.46 5.82 -6.69
C ASP A 198 6.94 5.88 -6.20
N SER A 199 7.56 4.72 -6.00
CA SER A 199 8.97 4.60 -5.61
C SER A 199 9.54 3.26 -6.07
N ILE A 200 10.82 3.25 -6.45
CA ILE A 200 11.54 2.03 -6.86
C ILE A 200 12.70 1.81 -5.89
N ILE A 201 12.67 0.70 -5.17
CA ILE A 201 13.57 0.43 -4.04
C ILE A 201 14.47 -0.75 -4.39
N TYR A 202 15.78 -0.57 -4.29
CA TYR A 202 16.78 -1.62 -4.45
C TYR A 202 17.41 -1.98 -3.12
N ASN A 203 17.48 -3.28 -2.81
CA ASN A 203 18.30 -3.80 -1.73
C ASN A 203 19.79 -3.76 -2.13
N THR A 204 20.37 -2.58 -2.18
CA THR A 204 21.81 -2.33 -2.43
C THR A 204 22.18 -0.98 -1.79
N PHE A 205 23.44 -0.58 -1.83
CA PHE A 205 23.88 0.75 -1.37
C PHE A 205 24.64 1.49 -2.47
N TYR A 206 24.63 2.82 -2.43
CA TYR A 206 25.15 3.66 -3.52
C TYR A 206 26.59 3.34 -3.90
N GLU A 207 27.45 3.22 -2.89
CA GLU A 207 28.88 3.01 -3.05
C GLU A 207 29.22 1.63 -3.66
N LEU A 208 28.29 0.66 -3.67
CA LEU A 208 28.50 -0.68 -4.24
C LEU A 208 28.33 -0.72 -5.77
N GLU A 209 27.39 0.07 -6.30
CA GLU A 209 26.92 0.02 -7.68
C GLU A 209 26.80 1.43 -8.31
N GLU A 210 27.68 2.36 -7.93
CA GLU A 210 27.64 3.80 -8.27
C GLU A 210 27.29 4.08 -9.74
N GLU A 211 28.07 3.56 -10.69
CA GLU A 211 27.86 3.80 -12.13
C GLU A 211 26.50 3.29 -12.63
N VAL A 212 26.05 2.14 -12.12
CA VAL A 212 24.78 1.53 -12.50
C VAL A 212 23.62 2.36 -11.96
N ILE A 213 23.73 2.80 -10.70
CA ILE A 213 22.73 3.60 -10.00
C ILE A 213 22.62 4.99 -10.62
N ASP A 214 23.75 5.64 -10.92
CA ASP A 214 23.79 6.95 -11.58
C ASP A 214 23.17 6.93 -12.97
N TRP A 215 23.33 5.83 -13.71
CA TRP A 215 22.65 5.68 -14.99
C TRP A 215 21.15 5.43 -14.80
N THR A 216 20.78 4.54 -13.88
CA THR A 216 19.39 4.13 -13.68
C THR A 216 18.54 5.26 -13.11
N SER A 217 19.11 6.10 -12.24
CA SER A 217 18.45 7.27 -11.64
C SER A 217 18.09 8.36 -12.65
N ARG A 218 18.72 8.37 -13.83
CA ARG A 218 18.36 9.28 -14.94
C ARG A 218 17.07 8.87 -15.66
N ILE A 219 16.64 7.62 -15.48
CA ILE A 219 15.50 7.02 -16.19
C ILE A 219 14.37 6.68 -15.23
N LEU A 220 14.71 6.28 -14.01
CA LEU A 220 13.78 5.79 -13.00
C LEU A 220 14.05 6.45 -11.64
N PRO A 221 13.02 6.82 -10.86
CA PRO A 221 13.18 7.41 -9.53
C PRO A 221 13.54 6.33 -8.50
N ILE A 222 14.78 5.85 -8.55
CA ILE A 222 15.27 4.74 -7.71
C ILE A 222 15.84 5.21 -6.38
N MET A 223 15.75 4.35 -5.37
CA MET A 223 16.35 4.51 -4.05
C MET A 223 17.13 3.25 -3.68
N THR A 224 18.30 3.42 -3.08
CA THR A 224 19.13 2.32 -2.56
C THR A 224 19.06 2.31 -1.03
N ILE A 225 18.56 1.23 -0.44
CA ILE A 225 18.22 1.17 0.99
C ILE A 225 18.99 0.08 1.76
N GLY A 226 19.80 -0.69 1.03
CA GLY A 226 20.53 -1.85 1.53
C GLY A 226 21.83 -1.47 2.24
N PRO A 227 22.63 -2.45 2.66
CA PRO A 227 22.25 -3.86 2.70
C PRO A 227 21.14 -4.08 3.74
N THR A 228 20.08 -4.81 3.40
CA THR A 228 19.02 -5.16 4.35
C THR A 228 19.39 -6.38 5.17
N ILE A 229 20.41 -6.20 6.02
CA ILE A 229 20.95 -7.20 6.95
C ILE A 229 20.51 -6.84 8.37
N PRO A 230 20.27 -7.84 9.25
CA PRO A 230 19.91 -7.59 10.63
C PRO A 230 20.87 -6.63 11.33
N SER A 231 20.30 -5.64 12.02
CA SER A 231 21.04 -4.51 12.61
C SER A 231 22.13 -4.94 13.58
N MET A 232 21.95 -6.05 14.31
CA MET A 232 22.96 -6.62 15.22
C MET A 232 24.34 -6.84 14.58
N TYR A 233 24.39 -7.10 13.27
CA TYR A 233 25.65 -7.40 12.56
C TYR A 233 26.32 -6.17 11.95
N LEU A 234 25.61 -5.03 11.89
CA LEU A 234 26.11 -3.80 11.29
C LEU A 234 26.33 -2.73 12.37
N ASP A 235 25.24 -2.18 12.91
CA ASP A 235 25.25 -0.99 13.77
C ASP A 235 24.73 -1.24 15.20
N LYS A 236 24.16 -2.43 15.45
CA LYS A 236 23.66 -2.89 16.75
C LYS A 236 22.53 -2.04 17.35
N ARG A 237 21.81 -1.26 16.54
CA ARG A 237 20.64 -0.47 16.98
C ARG A 237 19.45 -1.34 17.41
N LEU A 238 19.25 -2.51 16.79
CA LEU A 238 18.19 -3.46 17.12
C LEU A 238 18.81 -4.75 17.67
N GLN A 239 18.73 -4.96 18.99
CA GLN A 239 19.46 -6.04 19.67
C GLN A 239 18.88 -7.45 19.45
N ASP A 240 17.62 -7.56 19.02
CA ASP A 240 16.89 -8.83 18.89
C ASP A 240 16.85 -9.37 17.45
N ASP A 241 17.63 -8.78 16.55
CA ASP A 241 17.55 -9.00 15.10
C ASP A 241 18.74 -9.86 14.59
N LYS A 242 18.57 -11.19 14.43
CA LYS A 242 19.73 -12.13 14.35
C LYS A 242 19.76 -13.25 13.28
N GLN A 243 18.71 -13.64 12.56
CA GLN A 243 18.69 -14.95 11.84
C GLN A 243 18.57 -14.86 10.31
N TYR A 244 18.86 -15.95 9.55
CA TYR A 244 18.19 -16.50 8.31
C TYR A 244 19.05 -17.48 7.44
N GLY A 245 18.38 -18.35 6.63
CA GLY A 245 18.72 -18.70 5.21
C GLY A 245 19.44 -20.01 4.80
N LEU A 246 18.94 -20.76 3.78
CA LEU A 246 19.64 -21.83 3.00
C LEU A 246 19.08 -22.11 1.57
N THR A 247 19.87 -22.76 0.69
CA THR A 247 19.56 -23.19 -0.71
C THR A 247 19.90 -24.67 -1.03
N GLU A 248 19.44 -25.21 -2.17
CA GLU A 248 19.58 -26.63 -2.61
C GLU A 248 20.71 -26.88 -3.63
N VAL A 249 21.19 -28.13 -3.74
CA VAL A 249 22.30 -28.56 -4.63
C VAL A 249 22.01 -29.94 -5.25
N ASP A 250 22.36 -30.17 -6.52
CA ASP A 250 22.20 -31.49 -7.15
C ASP A 250 23.23 -32.53 -6.65
N ALA A 251 22.96 -33.83 -6.87
CA ALA A 251 23.74 -34.91 -6.25
C ALA A 251 25.19 -35.03 -6.76
N GLU A 252 25.44 -34.85 -8.06
CA GLU A 252 26.80 -34.93 -8.61
C GLU A 252 27.64 -33.74 -8.12
N GLN A 253 27.08 -32.54 -8.15
CA GLN A 253 27.75 -31.35 -7.65
C GLN A 253 28.01 -31.45 -6.14
N MET A 254 27.07 -32.03 -5.39
CA MET A 254 27.19 -32.23 -3.95
C MET A 254 28.32 -33.21 -3.62
N GLU A 255 28.51 -34.25 -4.42
CA GLU A 255 29.65 -35.15 -4.30
C GLU A 255 30.99 -34.41 -4.56
N GLU A 256 31.08 -33.59 -5.62
CA GLU A 256 32.30 -32.82 -5.90
C GLU A 256 32.63 -31.80 -4.80
N VAL A 257 31.62 -31.13 -4.23
CA VAL A 257 31.80 -30.21 -3.08
C VAL A 257 32.31 -30.98 -1.87
N ALA A 258 31.69 -32.11 -1.54
CA ALA A 258 32.08 -32.96 -0.41
C ALA A 258 33.56 -33.36 -0.49
N TRP A 259 34.01 -33.85 -1.64
CA TRP A 259 35.39 -34.28 -1.83
C TRP A 259 36.36 -33.11 -1.98
N GLY A 260 35.92 -31.97 -2.53
CA GLY A 260 36.71 -30.75 -2.58
C GLY A 260 36.99 -30.21 -1.17
N LEU A 261 35.97 -30.18 -0.31
CA LEU A 261 36.11 -29.80 1.10
C LEU A 261 37.04 -30.75 1.85
N ARG A 262 36.82 -32.07 1.74
CA ARG A 262 37.68 -33.08 2.38
C ARG A 262 39.15 -32.90 2.00
N THR A 263 39.45 -32.74 0.71
CA THR A 263 40.82 -32.67 0.20
C THR A 263 41.48 -31.32 0.40
N SER A 264 40.72 -30.28 0.74
CA SER A 264 41.26 -28.95 1.08
C SER A 264 42.04 -28.91 2.39
N ASN A 265 41.80 -29.88 3.29
CA ASN A 265 42.40 -29.94 4.64
C ASN A 265 42.10 -28.74 5.55
N TYR A 266 41.16 -27.86 5.20
CA TYR A 266 40.65 -26.83 6.12
C TYR A 266 39.49 -27.32 6.98
N TYR A 267 39.26 -26.64 8.09
CA TYR A 267 38.03 -26.78 8.86
C TYR A 267 36.85 -26.22 8.06
N PHE A 268 35.71 -26.92 8.07
CA PHE A 268 34.52 -26.47 7.34
C PHE A 268 33.23 -26.69 8.13
N LEU A 269 32.28 -25.79 7.90
CA LEU A 269 30.88 -25.94 8.26
C LEU A 269 30.09 -25.97 6.95
N TRP A 270 29.35 -27.05 6.72
CA TRP A 270 28.49 -27.17 5.54
C TRP A 270 27.06 -27.39 5.97
N VAL A 271 26.19 -26.47 5.54
CA VAL A 271 24.78 -26.57 5.83
C VAL A 271 24.05 -27.22 4.66
N VAL A 272 23.41 -28.37 4.90
CA VAL A 272 22.76 -29.21 3.90
C VAL A 272 21.35 -29.52 4.39
N ARG A 273 20.32 -29.07 3.66
CA ARG A 273 18.92 -29.30 4.02
C ARG A 273 18.65 -30.77 4.26
N GLU A 274 17.76 -31.07 5.21
CA GLU A 274 17.41 -32.46 5.55
C GLU A 274 16.87 -33.23 4.35
N SER A 275 16.07 -32.58 3.50
CA SER A 275 15.55 -33.12 2.23
C SER A 275 16.64 -33.51 1.22
N GLU A 276 17.83 -32.93 1.36
CA GLU A 276 18.97 -33.10 0.45
C GLU A 276 20.03 -34.04 1.03
N SER A 277 19.93 -34.38 2.32
CA SER A 277 20.93 -35.19 3.05
C SER A 277 21.20 -36.55 2.40
N ASN A 278 20.23 -37.11 1.67
CA ASN A 278 20.35 -38.34 0.91
C ASN A 278 21.35 -38.26 -0.27
N LYS A 279 21.70 -37.05 -0.73
CA LYS A 279 22.69 -36.80 -1.78
C LYS A 279 24.13 -36.78 -1.25
N LEU A 280 24.33 -36.79 0.07
CA LEU A 280 25.67 -36.77 0.66
C LEU A 280 26.40 -38.09 0.39
N PRO A 281 27.71 -38.06 0.09
CA PRO A 281 28.52 -39.26 0.08
C PRO A 281 28.48 -39.95 1.45
N LYS A 282 28.16 -41.26 1.47
CA LYS A 282 27.83 -42.03 2.69
C LYS A 282 28.89 -41.93 3.79
N ASP A 283 30.16 -41.84 3.43
CA ASP A 283 31.27 -41.82 4.38
C ASP A 283 31.79 -40.40 4.71
N LEU A 284 31.28 -39.34 4.07
CA LEU A 284 31.80 -37.98 4.22
C LEU A 284 31.82 -37.52 5.68
N VAL A 285 30.67 -37.61 6.37
CA VAL A 285 30.51 -37.14 7.75
C VAL A 285 31.46 -37.89 8.69
N LYS A 286 31.64 -39.20 8.46
CA LYS A 286 32.55 -40.02 9.25
C LYS A 286 34.01 -39.65 8.99
N GLU A 287 34.40 -39.54 7.72
CA GLU A 287 35.77 -39.26 7.29
C GLU A 287 36.25 -37.84 7.58
N THR A 288 35.32 -36.91 7.82
CA THR A 288 35.63 -35.49 8.10
C THR A 288 35.26 -35.06 9.51
N SER A 289 34.85 -35.98 10.39
CA SER A 289 34.39 -35.66 11.76
C SER A 289 35.42 -34.93 12.64
N ASP A 290 36.70 -35.00 12.29
CA ASP A 290 37.80 -34.29 12.95
C ASP A 290 37.93 -32.81 12.54
N ARG A 291 37.32 -32.42 11.41
CA ARG A 291 37.52 -31.10 10.78
C ARG A 291 36.27 -30.45 10.20
N GLY A 292 35.19 -31.20 10.04
CA GLY A 292 34.00 -30.84 9.28
C GLY A 292 32.74 -31.02 10.11
N LEU A 293 31.85 -30.03 10.07
CA LEU A 293 30.53 -30.10 10.65
C LEU A 293 29.48 -29.98 9.53
N VAL A 294 28.59 -30.97 9.42
CA VAL A 294 27.48 -30.96 8.46
C VAL A 294 26.15 -30.91 9.24
N ILE A 295 25.36 -29.87 9.02
CA ILE A 295 24.10 -29.62 9.75
C ILE A 295 22.99 -29.19 8.80
N SER A 296 21.73 -29.30 9.21
CA SER A 296 20.57 -28.95 8.37
C SER A 296 20.19 -27.48 8.39
N TRP A 297 20.64 -26.73 9.39
CA TRP A 297 20.40 -25.31 9.55
C TRP A 297 21.49 -24.64 10.40
N CYS A 298 21.80 -23.37 10.11
CA CYS A 298 22.65 -22.55 10.96
C CYS A 298 22.19 -21.08 10.95
N PRO A 299 22.49 -20.30 12.00
CA PRO A 299 22.37 -18.85 11.96
C PRO A 299 23.49 -18.27 11.07
N GLN A 300 23.29 -18.25 9.75
CA GLN A 300 24.33 -17.94 8.75
C GLN A 300 25.08 -16.64 9.06
N LEU A 301 24.38 -15.60 9.50
CA LEU A 301 25.00 -14.32 9.86
C LEU A 301 25.91 -14.41 11.09
N GLU A 302 25.54 -15.17 12.13
CA GLU A 302 26.41 -15.41 13.28
C GLU A 302 27.66 -16.18 12.86
N VAL A 303 27.48 -17.18 11.98
CA VAL A 303 28.58 -17.95 11.40
C VAL A 303 29.50 -17.02 10.62
N LEU A 304 28.99 -16.27 9.64
CA LEU A 304 29.78 -15.35 8.81
C LEU A 304 30.46 -14.25 9.64
N ALA A 305 29.84 -13.80 10.73
CA ALA A 305 30.43 -12.80 11.63
C ALA A 305 31.54 -13.38 12.53
N HIS A 306 31.62 -14.71 12.64
CA HIS A 306 32.61 -15.37 13.50
C HIS A 306 34.01 -15.25 12.90
N LYS A 307 34.97 -14.80 13.71
CA LYS A 307 36.36 -14.53 13.29
C LYS A 307 37.11 -15.73 12.71
N SER A 308 36.63 -16.95 12.95
CA SER A 308 37.21 -18.17 12.39
C SER A 308 36.83 -18.43 10.93
N ILE A 309 35.79 -17.77 10.40
CA ILE A 309 35.41 -17.92 8.99
C ILE A 309 36.38 -17.13 8.13
N GLY A 310 37.22 -17.85 7.37
CA GLY A 310 38.18 -17.26 6.44
C GLY A 310 37.70 -17.23 4.98
N CYS A 311 36.68 -18.01 4.64
CA CYS A 311 36.17 -18.16 3.28
C CYS A 311 34.71 -18.63 3.30
N PHE A 312 33.87 -18.04 2.46
CA PHE A 312 32.49 -18.46 2.24
C PHE A 312 32.31 -19.02 0.83
N ILE A 313 31.97 -20.30 0.73
CA ILE A 313 31.59 -20.92 -0.55
C ILE A 313 30.10 -20.65 -0.77
N THR A 314 29.76 -19.96 -1.86
CA THR A 314 28.40 -19.49 -2.11
C THR A 314 28.02 -19.62 -3.57
N HIS A 315 26.74 -19.83 -3.84
CA HIS A 315 26.19 -19.76 -5.19
C HIS A 315 26.07 -18.31 -5.71
N CYS A 316 26.43 -17.31 -4.89
CA CYS A 316 26.35 -15.89 -5.26
C CYS A 316 24.93 -15.34 -5.45
N GLY A 317 23.97 -15.84 -4.67
CA GLY A 317 22.68 -15.19 -4.50
C GLY A 317 22.83 -13.82 -3.85
N TRP A 318 21.96 -12.88 -4.19
CA TRP A 318 22.16 -11.47 -3.86
C TRP A 318 22.27 -11.22 -2.34
N ASN A 319 21.35 -11.77 -1.55
CA ASN A 319 21.40 -11.62 -0.09
C ASN A 319 22.68 -12.17 0.52
N SER A 320 23.04 -13.43 0.26
CA SER A 320 24.27 -14.04 0.78
C SER A 320 25.53 -13.28 0.34
N THR A 321 25.50 -12.66 -0.84
CA THR A 321 26.58 -11.80 -1.34
C THR A 321 26.69 -10.52 -0.51
N LEU A 322 25.57 -9.85 -0.25
CA LEU A 322 25.54 -8.68 0.63
C LEU A 322 25.98 -9.02 2.06
N GLU A 323 25.58 -10.17 2.60
CA GLU A 323 25.99 -10.62 3.93
C GLU A 323 27.52 -10.79 4.02
N ALA A 324 28.11 -11.48 3.04
CA ALA A 324 29.56 -11.67 2.99
C ALA A 324 30.31 -10.34 2.84
N LEU A 325 29.87 -9.46 1.94
CA LEU A 325 30.45 -8.12 1.76
C LEU A 325 30.36 -7.30 3.04
N SER A 326 29.20 -7.32 3.70
CA SER A 326 28.92 -6.53 4.89
C SER A 326 29.64 -7.02 6.14
N LEU A 327 30.02 -8.30 6.18
CA LEU A 327 30.77 -8.91 7.28
C LEU A 327 32.28 -8.98 6.99
N GLY A 328 32.69 -8.70 5.75
CA GLY A 328 34.08 -8.73 5.29
C GLY A 328 34.60 -10.15 5.08
N VAL A 329 33.74 -11.05 4.62
CA VAL A 329 34.08 -12.46 4.42
C VAL A 329 34.46 -12.70 2.95
N PRO A 330 35.69 -13.15 2.66
CA PRO A 330 36.10 -13.58 1.32
C PRO A 330 35.23 -14.69 0.75
N MET A 331 35.04 -14.72 -0.57
CA MET A 331 34.15 -15.68 -1.22
C MET A 331 34.84 -16.61 -2.23
N VAL A 332 34.41 -17.86 -2.28
CA VAL A 332 34.51 -18.73 -3.46
C VAL A 332 33.12 -18.81 -4.07
N VAL A 333 32.95 -18.24 -5.26
CA VAL A 333 31.64 -18.15 -5.92
C VAL A 333 31.45 -19.28 -6.92
N MET A 334 30.33 -19.99 -6.80
CA MET A 334 29.91 -21.14 -7.60
C MET A 334 28.50 -20.90 -8.17
N PRO A 335 28.33 -19.95 -9.11
CA PRO A 335 27.02 -19.60 -9.64
C PRO A 335 26.37 -20.79 -10.35
N ARG A 336 25.07 -20.95 -10.17
CA ARG A 336 24.29 -22.10 -10.67
C ARG A 336 23.26 -21.69 -11.71
N TRP A 337 22.46 -20.69 -11.42
CA TRP A 337 21.34 -20.28 -12.27
C TRP A 337 20.96 -18.82 -12.03
N THR A 338 19.98 -18.32 -12.79
CA THR A 338 19.47 -16.94 -12.73
C THR A 338 20.59 -15.90 -12.82
N ASP A 339 20.53 -14.87 -11.99
CA ASP A 339 21.39 -13.71 -11.86
C ASP A 339 22.76 -13.98 -11.20
N GLN A 340 22.97 -15.18 -10.69
CA GLN A 340 24.15 -15.53 -9.88
C GLN A 340 25.47 -15.36 -10.64
N SER A 341 25.49 -15.66 -11.94
CA SER A 341 26.66 -15.48 -12.79
C SER A 341 27.10 -14.02 -12.90
N THR A 342 26.13 -13.10 -12.93
CA THR A 342 26.38 -11.65 -12.93
C THR A 342 26.90 -11.19 -11.58
N ASN A 343 26.30 -11.64 -10.48
CA ASN A 343 26.81 -11.33 -9.14
C ASN A 343 28.26 -11.85 -8.97
N ALA A 344 28.55 -13.06 -9.46
CA ALA A 344 29.89 -13.65 -9.41
C ALA A 344 30.92 -12.84 -10.21
N LYS A 345 30.53 -12.26 -11.36
CA LYS A 345 31.37 -11.35 -12.15
C LYS A 345 31.76 -10.11 -11.35
N PHE A 346 30.81 -9.53 -10.61
CA PHE A 346 31.08 -8.38 -9.74
C PHE A 346 31.99 -8.73 -8.57
N VAL A 347 31.72 -9.84 -7.87
CA VAL A 347 32.56 -10.32 -6.75
C VAL A 347 34.02 -10.53 -7.17
N THR A 348 34.23 -11.08 -8.37
CA THR A 348 35.57 -11.44 -8.85
C THR A 348 36.34 -10.29 -9.48
N ASP A 349 35.70 -9.53 -10.36
CA ASP A 349 36.42 -8.60 -11.24
C ASP A 349 36.29 -7.14 -10.77
N ILE A 350 35.17 -6.79 -10.14
CA ILE A 350 34.85 -5.40 -9.75
C ILE A 350 35.22 -5.17 -8.29
N TRP A 351 34.60 -5.93 -7.38
CA TRP A 351 34.82 -5.79 -5.94
C TRP A 351 36.06 -6.52 -5.46
N LYS A 352 36.49 -7.54 -6.21
CA LYS A 352 37.69 -8.35 -5.95
C LYS A 352 37.70 -8.94 -4.53
N THR A 353 36.53 -9.41 -4.08
CA THR A 353 36.30 -10.02 -2.76
C THR A 353 36.18 -11.54 -2.83
N GLY A 354 36.40 -12.14 -4.01
CA GLY A 354 36.38 -13.58 -4.15
C GLY A 354 36.95 -14.10 -5.47
N ILE A 355 36.86 -15.43 -5.65
CA ILE A 355 37.25 -16.12 -6.88
C ILE A 355 36.11 -17.01 -7.40
N LYS A 356 35.92 -17.06 -8.72
CA LYS A 356 34.91 -17.90 -9.38
C LYS A 356 35.48 -19.29 -9.62
N ALA A 357 34.89 -20.30 -8.99
CA ALA A 357 35.19 -21.69 -9.26
C ALA A 357 34.48 -22.08 -10.56
N ARG A 358 35.27 -22.24 -11.64
CA ARG A 358 34.73 -22.49 -12.98
C ARG A 358 34.29 -23.94 -13.11
N SER A 359 33.11 -24.14 -13.70
CA SER A 359 32.63 -25.45 -14.09
C SER A 359 33.37 -25.98 -15.31
N ASP A 360 33.34 -27.30 -15.48
CA ASP A 360 33.69 -27.95 -16.74
C ASP A 360 32.58 -27.79 -17.80
N GLU A 361 32.77 -28.47 -18.93
CA GLU A 361 31.82 -28.50 -20.06
C GLU A 361 30.44 -29.08 -19.71
N ASN A 362 30.32 -29.86 -18.63
CA ASN A 362 29.06 -30.41 -18.14
C ASN A 362 28.39 -29.50 -17.09
N GLY A 363 28.95 -28.32 -16.81
CA GLY A 363 28.44 -27.42 -15.79
C GLY A 363 28.77 -27.85 -14.36
N ILE A 364 29.68 -28.81 -14.18
CA ILE A 364 30.08 -29.31 -12.86
C ILE A 364 31.39 -28.65 -12.41
N VAL A 365 31.39 -28.09 -11.20
CA VAL A 365 32.62 -27.59 -10.58
C VAL A 365 33.31 -28.77 -9.88
N ARG A 366 34.45 -29.20 -10.43
CA ARG A 366 35.19 -30.37 -9.94
C ARG A 366 35.90 -30.10 -8.62
N ARG A 367 36.04 -31.14 -7.79
CA ARG A 367 36.66 -31.13 -6.45
C ARG A 367 38.05 -30.49 -6.41
N ASP A 368 38.87 -30.73 -7.45
CA ASP A 368 40.21 -30.13 -7.54
C ASP A 368 40.16 -28.61 -7.74
N VAL A 369 39.17 -28.12 -8.51
CA VAL A 369 38.93 -26.69 -8.71
C VAL A 369 38.43 -26.07 -7.41
N ILE A 370 37.51 -26.72 -6.70
CA ILE A 370 37.01 -26.28 -5.39
C ILE A 370 38.16 -26.17 -4.40
N ARG A 371 38.98 -27.23 -4.26
CA ARG A 371 40.18 -27.25 -3.41
C ARG A 371 41.12 -26.10 -3.74
N GLN A 372 41.43 -25.90 -5.02
CA GLN A 372 42.34 -24.85 -5.47
C GLN A 372 41.79 -23.46 -5.16
N CYS A 373 40.50 -23.22 -5.39
CA CYS A 373 39.86 -21.94 -5.10
C CYS A 373 39.89 -21.63 -3.60
N ILE A 374 39.60 -22.63 -2.75
CA ILE A 374 39.70 -22.49 -1.29
C ILE A 374 41.12 -22.09 -0.90
N SER A 375 42.15 -22.82 -1.39
CA SER A 375 43.55 -22.50 -1.09
C SER A 375 43.93 -21.08 -1.54
N VAL A 376 43.51 -20.63 -2.73
CA VAL A 376 43.78 -19.26 -3.22
C VAL A 376 43.15 -18.18 -2.33
N VAL A 377 41.95 -18.41 -1.80
CA VAL A 377 41.27 -17.46 -0.93
C VAL A 377 41.86 -17.48 0.49
N MET A 378 42.21 -18.66 0.99
CA MET A 378 42.73 -18.84 2.35
C MET A 378 44.20 -18.40 2.47
N GLU A 379 45.02 -18.60 1.43
CA GLU A 379 46.48 -18.45 1.48
C GLU A 379 47.05 -17.48 0.45
N GLY A 380 48.35 -17.18 0.59
CA GLY A 380 49.14 -16.42 -0.38
C GLY A 380 48.78 -14.93 -0.48
N GLU A 381 49.50 -14.22 -1.36
CA GLU A 381 49.32 -12.79 -1.60
C GLU A 381 47.93 -12.46 -2.14
N LYS A 382 47.40 -13.32 -3.02
CA LYS A 382 46.06 -13.14 -3.60
C LYS A 382 44.95 -13.24 -2.55
N GLY A 383 45.03 -14.20 -1.62
CA GLY A 383 44.08 -14.29 -0.50
C GLY A 383 44.16 -13.07 0.43
N GLN A 384 45.36 -12.51 0.64
CA GLN A 384 45.53 -11.26 1.40
C GLN A 384 44.90 -10.06 0.71
N GLU A 385 45.07 -9.93 -0.61
CA GLU A 385 44.41 -8.87 -1.39
C GLU A 385 42.88 -8.99 -1.32
N ILE A 386 42.35 -10.20 -1.48
CA ILE A 386 40.91 -10.48 -1.38
C ILE A 386 40.37 -10.08 0.00
N ARG A 387 41.06 -10.44 1.09
CA ARG A 387 40.67 -10.05 2.46
C ARG A 387 40.68 -8.54 2.65
N LYS A 388 41.73 -7.85 2.17
CA LYS A 388 41.82 -6.40 2.25
C LYS A 388 40.65 -5.72 1.52
N ASN A 389 40.25 -6.24 0.36
CA ASN A 389 39.09 -5.74 -0.37
C ASN A 389 37.78 -6.04 0.39
N ALA A 390 37.64 -7.24 0.96
CA ALA A 390 36.47 -7.61 1.76
C ALA A 390 36.30 -6.68 2.97
N ASP A 391 37.39 -6.37 3.69
CA ASP A 391 37.38 -5.40 4.80
C ASP A 391 37.00 -3.99 4.34
N LYS A 392 37.52 -3.53 3.18
CA LYS A 392 37.13 -2.24 2.59
C LYS A 392 35.61 -2.18 2.34
N TRP A 393 35.03 -3.22 1.74
CA TRP A 393 33.60 -3.25 1.43
C TRP A 393 32.73 -3.38 2.67
N LYS A 394 33.19 -4.12 3.69
CA LYS A 394 32.56 -4.16 5.01
C LYS A 394 32.44 -2.78 5.63
N ASP A 395 33.53 -2.00 5.60
CA ASP A 395 33.52 -0.66 6.16
C ASP A 395 32.57 0.25 5.37
N LEU A 396 32.59 0.21 4.03
CA LEU A 396 31.64 0.97 3.20
C LEU A 396 30.18 0.59 3.46
N ALA A 397 29.87 -0.70 3.57
CA ALA A 397 28.53 -1.19 3.89
C ALA A 397 28.05 -0.68 5.25
N ARG A 398 28.94 -0.65 6.26
CA ARG A 398 28.62 -0.07 7.58
C ARG A 398 28.34 1.43 7.48
N HIS A 399 29.19 2.19 6.80
CA HIS A 399 28.99 3.64 6.64
C HIS A 399 27.69 3.98 5.89
N ALA A 400 27.31 3.18 4.89
CA ALA A 400 26.04 3.36 4.18
C ALA A 400 24.82 3.09 5.08
N PHE A 401 24.93 2.10 5.98
CA PHE A 401 23.85 1.66 6.86
C PHE A 401 23.67 2.54 8.13
N ASP A 402 24.78 3.04 8.67
CA ASP A 402 24.84 3.89 9.87
C ASP A 402 23.99 5.16 9.74
N GLU A 403 23.66 5.79 10.88
CA GLU A 403 22.88 7.03 10.90
C GLU A 403 23.55 8.13 10.07
N GLY A 404 22.81 8.69 9.11
CA GLY A 404 23.35 9.68 8.16
C GLY A 404 24.11 9.09 6.96
N GLY A 405 24.24 7.77 6.88
CA GLY A 405 24.72 7.03 5.70
C GLY A 405 23.80 7.17 4.48
N SER A 406 24.28 6.74 3.32
CA SER A 406 23.55 6.84 2.04
C SER A 406 22.19 6.10 2.10
N SER A 407 22.18 4.87 2.60
CA SER A 407 20.97 4.06 2.73
C SER A 407 20.05 4.57 3.84
N ASP A 408 20.61 5.04 4.96
CA ASP A 408 19.81 5.63 6.04
C ASP A 408 19.07 6.90 5.59
N LYS A 409 19.73 7.75 4.80
CA LYS A 409 19.13 8.93 4.16
C LYS A 409 18.00 8.56 3.21
N ASN A 410 18.17 7.54 2.37
CA ASN A 410 17.14 7.09 1.44
C ASN A 410 15.90 6.55 2.17
N ILE A 411 16.08 5.79 3.26
CA ILE A 411 14.95 5.34 4.08
C ILE A 411 14.26 6.53 4.75
N LYS A 412 15.01 7.51 5.25
CA LYS A 412 14.45 8.73 5.83
C LYS A 412 13.65 9.53 4.79
N ASP A 413 14.15 9.65 3.58
CA ASP A 413 13.47 10.31 2.47
C ASP A 413 12.18 9.57 2.09
N PHE A 414 12.22 8.25 1.96
CA PHE A 414 11.04 7.43 1.72
C PHE A 414 9.94 7.64 2.78
N VAL A 415 10.31 7.56 4.07
CA VAL A 415 9.35 7.77 5.18
C VAL A 415 8.80 9.19 5.17
N SER A 416 9.64 10.20 4.91
CA SER A 416 9.23 11.61 4.90
C SER A 416 8.25 11.89 3.76
N LYS A 417 8.55 11.40 2.55
CA LYS A 417 7.65 11.48 1.39
C LYS A 417 6.34 10.77 1.64
N LEU A 418 6.38 9.56 2.20
CA LEU A 418 5.16 8.83 2.54
C LEU A 418 4.27 9.63 3.50
N ILE A 419 4.84 10.14 4.60
CA ILE A 419 4.08 10.94 5.58
C ILE A 419 3.50 12.20 4.94
N GLN A 420 4.30 12.92 4.13
CA GLN A 420 3.84 14.12 3.42
C GLN A 420 2.66 13.79 2.50
N LEU A 421 2.76 12.73 1.70
CA LEU A 421 1.70 12.32 0.77
C LEU A 421 0.43 11.87 1.49
N VAL A 422 0.56 11.19 2.64
CA VAL A 422 -0.58 10.83 3.50
C VAL A 422 -1.26 12.08 4.05
N GLN A 423 -0.50 13.11 4.41
CA GLN A 423 -1.05 14.40 4.83
C GLN A 423 -1.75 15.11 3.66
N GLU A 424 -1.15 15.13 2.47
CA GLU A 424 -1.73 15.74 1.27
C GLU A 424 -3.03 15.05 0.81
N GLN A 425 -3.11 13.72 0.90
CA GLN A 425 -4.34 12.96 0.61
C GLN A 425 -5.47 13.29 1.59
N LYS A 426 -5.14 13.67 2.83
CA LYS A 426 -6.13 14.13 3.82
C LYS A 426 -6.56 15.59 3.59
N THR A 427 -5.78 16.40 2.89
CA THR A 427 -6.08 17.81 2.60
C THR A 427 -6.65 18.09 1.21
N ASN A 428 -6.58 17.13 0.28
CA ASN A 428 -7.12 17.25 -1.08
C ASN A 428 -8.64 17.07 -1.15
N GLU A 429 -9.40 17.84 -0.36
CA GLU A 429 -10.80 18.08 -0.68
C GLU A 429 -10.87 18.92 -1.96
N VAL A 430 -11.56 18.39 -2.99
CA VAL A 430 -11.88 19.18 -4.18
C VAL A 430 -12.74 20.37 -3.71
N PRO A 431 -12.38 21.63 -4.02
CA PRO A 431 -13.19 22.77 -3.63
C PRO A 431 -14.64 22.56 -4.06
N LEU A 432 -15.60 22.80 -3.15
CA LEU A 432 -17.00 22.46 -3.36
C LEU A 432 -17.56 23.00 -4.68
N ASP A 433 -17.18 24.21 -5.08
CA ASP A 433 -17.57 24.80 -6.37
C ASP A 433 -17.08 24.00 -7.58
N THR A 434 -15.85 23.48 -7.50
CA THR A 434 -15.27 22.64 -8.56
C THR A 434 -16.01 21.31 -8.65
N TYR A 435 -16.28 20.69 -7.49
CA TYR A 435 -17.07 19.46 -7.44
C TYR A 435 -18.48 19.70 -8.02
N ASN A 436 -19.18 20.74 -7.58
CA ASN A 436 -20.53 21.07 -8.03
C ASN A 436 -20.60 21.35 -9.53
N ALA A 437 -19.62 22.08 -10.08
CA ALA A 437 -19.56 22.33 -11.53
C ALA A 437 -19.37 21.04 -12.34
N VAL A 438 -18.49 20.14 -11.88
CA VAL A 438 -18.29 18.83 -12.51
C VAL A 438 -19.53 17.95 -12.36
N PHE A 439 -20.12 17.90 -11.17
CA PHE A 439 -21.32 17.12 -10.88
C PHE A 439 -22.51 17.59 -11.72
N GLN A 440 -22.71 18.90 -11.90
CA GLN A 440 -23.74 19.43 -12.79
C GLN A 440 -23.49 19.04 -14.26
N LYS A 441 -22.26 19.18 -14.75
CA LYS A 441 -21.94 18.88 -16.14
C LYS A 441 -22.13 17.39 -16.43
N VAL A 442 -21.44 16.54 -15.70
CA VAL A 442 -21.44 15.08 -15.91
C VAL A 442 -22.78 14.47 -15.48
N GLY A 443 -23.37 14.97 -14.39
CA GLY A 443 -24.64 14.48 -13.88
C GLY A 443 -25.82 14.76 -14.81
N SER A 444 -25.86 15.93 -15.45
CA SER A 444 -26.95 16.26 -16.39
C SER A 444 -26.89 15.42 -17.67
N GLU A 445 -25.69 15.20 -18.22
CA GLU A 445 -25.44 14.29 -19.35
C GLU A 445 -25.88 12.85 -19.00
N ASN A 446 -25.35 12.30 -17.90
CA ASN A 446 -25.66 10.92 -17.48
C ASN A 446 -27.13 10.70 -17.11
N LEU A 447 -27.78 11.67 -16.47
CA LEU A 447 -29.20 11.59 -16.15
C LEU A 447 -30.04 11.58 -17.42
N THR A 448 -29.70 12.41 -18.40
CA THR A 448 -30.35 12.43 -19.72
C THR A 448 -30.22 11.08 -20.41
N GLU A 449 -29.00 10.53 -20.47
CA GLU A 449 -28.74 9.21 -21.05
C GLU A 449 -29.53 8.10 -20.35
N LEU A 450 -29.57 8.12 -19.01
CA LEU A 450 -30.31 7.14 -18.23
C LEU A 450 -31.81 7.17 -18.55
N ILE A 451 -32.41 8.37 -18.62
CA ILE A 451 -33.84 8.54 -18.95
C ILE A 451 -34.14 8.00 -20.35
N LEU A 452 -33.30 8.33 -21.33
CA LEU A 452 -33.45 7.83 -22.71
C LEU A 452 -33.30 6.31 -22.77
N LYS A 453 -32.30 5.76 -22.07
CA LYS A 453 -32.09 4.31 -21.99
C LYS A 453 -33.29 3.58 -21.37
N LEU A 454 -33.87 4.13 -20.29
CA LEU A 454 -35.05 3.55 -19.65
C LEU A 454 -36.26 3.57 -20.59
N LYS A 455 -36.43 4.64 -21.36
CA LYS A 455 -37.43 4.71 -22.43
C LYS A 455 -37.24 3.61 -23.49
N ASP A 456 -35.99 3.41 -23.94
CA ASP A 456 -35.68 2.38 -24.95
C ASP A 456 -35.87 0.95 -24.42
N LEU A 457 -35.72 0.73 -23.12
CA LEU A 457 -36.01 -0.54 -22.44
C LEU A 457 -37.51 -0.77 -22.19
N GLY A 458 -38.38 0.14 -22.63
CA GLY A 458 -39.84 0.06 -22.41
C GLY A 458 -40.29 0.46 -21.01
N CYS A 459 -39.44 1.16 -20.25
CA CYS A 459 -39.73 1.70 -18.91
C CYS A 459 -39.59 3.23 -18.90
N PRO A 460 -40.42 3.99 -19.64
CA PRO A 460 -40.27 5.43 -19.73
C PRO A 460 -40.41 6.10 -18.35
N VAL A 461 -39.60 7.14 -18.10
CA VAL A 461 -39.70 7.98 -16.91
C VAL A 461 -40.75 9.07 -17.19
N ASP A 462 -41.78 9.18 -16.35
CA ASP A 462 -42.83 10.19 -16.50
C ASP A 462 -42.61 11.46 -15.65
N CYS A 463 -41.85 11.33 -14.56
CA CYS A 463 -41.60 12.40 -13.61
C CYS A 463 -40.26 12.24 -12.92
N ILE A 464 -39.56 13.36 -12.67
CA ILE A 464 -38.36 13.41 -11.85
C ILE A 464 -38.69 14.09 -10.52
N VAL A 465 -38.52 13.38 -9.41
CA VAL A 465 -38.45 13.98 -8.07
C VAL A 465 -36.98 14.13 -7.71
N TYR A 466 -36.51 15.37 -7.53
CA TYR A 466 -35.09 15.68 -7.31
C TYR A 466 -34.90 16.47 -6.02
N ASP A 467 -33.75 16.33 -5.36
CA ASP A 467 -33.41 17.20 -4.24
C ASP A 467 -33.23 18.64 -4.75
N ALA A 468 -33.83 19.62 -4.07
CA ALA A 468 -33.83 21.01 -4.53
C ALA A 468 -32.41 21.61 -4.70
N LEU A 469 -31.38 21.06 -4.04
CA LEU A 469 -29.99 21.48 -4.26
C LEU A 469 -29.44 21.05 -5.63
N ILE A 470 -30.09 20.10 -6.30
CA ILE A 470 -29.73 19.57 -7.64
C ILE A 470 -30.62 20.25 -8.69
N SER A 471 -30.62 21.59 -8.70
CA SER A 471 -31.51 22.40 -9.55
C SER A 471 -31.44 22.04 -11.04
N TRP A 472 -30.27 21.60 -11.54
CA TRP A 472 -30.07 21.22 -12.95
C TRP A 472 -30.85 19.96 -13.36
N ALA A 473 -31.32 19.14 -12.40
CA ALA A 473 -32.19 18.01 -12.71
C ALA A 473 -33.55 18.46 -13.25
N LEU A 474 -34.03 19.66 -12.85
CA LEU A 474 -35.21 20.26 -13.43
C LEU A 474 -35.00 20.60 -14.91
N ASP A 475 -33.85 21.19 -15.25
CA ASP A 475 -33.51 21.56 -16.64
C ASP A 475 -33.51 20.31 -17.54
N VAL A 476 -32.93 19.21 -17.05
CA VAL A 476 -32.97 17.91 -17.74
C VAL A 476 -34.41 17.43 -17.95
N ALA A 477 -35.23 17.44 -16.90
CA ALA A 477 -36.62 17.02 -16.99
C ALA A 477 -37.40 17.83 -18.04
N LYS A 478 -37.28 19.16 -18.00
CA LYS A 478 -37.98 20.06 -18.93
C LYS A 478 -37.50 19.91 -20.37
N SER A 479 -36.19 19.71 -20.57
CA SER A 479 -35.63 19.48 -21.91
C SER A 479 -36.19 18.22 -22.60
N LEU A 480 -36.60 17.23 -21.79
CA LEU A 480 -37.20 15.98 -22.25
C LEU A 480 -38.74 15.97 -22.20
N GLY A 481 -39.36 17.10 -21.85
CA GLY A 481 -40.82 17.22 -21.74
C GLY A 481 -41.44 16.49 -20.55
N LEU A 482 -40.65 16.17 -19.52
CA LEU A 482 -41.09 15.48 -18.31
C LEU A 482 -41.66 16.45 -17.28
N ARG A 483 -42.51 15.90 -16.40
CA ARG A 483 -42.90 16.61 -15.17
C ARG A 483 -41.76 16.51 -14.14
N ALA A 484 -41.66 17.49 -13.26
CA ALA A 484 -40.64 17.49 -12.22
C ALA A 484 -41.14 18.10 -10.91
N ALA A 485 -40.72 17.48 -9.80
CA ALA A 485 -40.99 17.94 -8.45
C ALA A 485 -39.67 18.22 -7.70
N ALA A 486 -39.51 19.44 -7.22
CA ALA A 486 -38.41 19.78 -6.31
C ALA A 486 -38.73 19.25 -4.92
N PHE A 487 -37.81 18.53 -4.28
CA PHE A 487 -37.94 18.01 -2.92
C PHE A 487 -37.05 18.80 -1.97
N PHE A 488 -37.65 19.54 -1.05
CA PHE A 488 -36.98 20.30 -0.01
C PHE A 488 -36.88 19.47 1.27
N THR A 489 -35.63 19.23 1.68
CA THR A 489 -35.29 18.59 2.96
C THR A 489 -35.27 19.58 4.13
N GLN A 490 -35.24 20.87 3.84
CA GLN A 490 -35.30 21.98 4.80
C GLN A 490 -36.75 22.37 5.12
N SER A 491 -36.96 23.13 6.21
CA SER A 491 -38.27 23.67 6.56
C SER A 491 -38.75 24.70 5.52
N CYS A 492 -40.07 24.87 5.42
CA CYS A 492 -40.66 25.87 4.53
C CYS A 492 -40.25 27.30 4.94
N ALA A 493 -40.00 27.54 6.22
CA ALA A 493 -39.49 28.80 6.72
C ALA A 493 -38.10 29.17 6.18
N VAL A 494 -37.15 28.24 6.22
CA VAL A 494 -35.79 28.45 5.67
C VAL A 494 -35.85 28.66 4.17
N TYR A 495 -36.66 27.87 3.47
CA TYR A 495 -36.93 28.05 2.06
C TYR A 495 -37.45 29.46 1.72
N LYS A 496 -38.42 29.97 2.50
CA LYS A 496 -38.97 31.32 2.32
C LYS A 496 -37.91 32.39 2.46
N ILE A 497 -36.96 32.24 3.39
CA ILE A 497 -35.83 33.15 3.56
C ILE A 497 -34.94 33.15 2.32
N TYR A 498 -34.52 31.98 1.84
CA TYR A 498 -33.70 31.86 0.62
C TYR A 498 -34.39 32.45 -0.61
N TYR A 499 -35.70 32.23 -0.76
CA TYR A 499 -36.48 32.86 -1.82
C TYR A 499 -36.45 34.39 -1.74
N HIS A 500 -36.56 34.99 -0.55
CA HIS A 500 -36.50 36.45 -0.40
C HIS A 500 -35.13 37.01 -0.76
N VAL A 501 -34.05 36.30 -0.41
CA VAL A 501 -32.69 36.67 -0.83
C VAL A 501 -32.56 36.59 -2.35
N TYR A 502 -32.94 35.46 -2.94
CA TYR A 502 -32.90 35.25 -4.40
C TYR A 502 -33.70 36.30 -5.17
N ALA A 503 -34.92 36.59 -4.72
CA ALA A 503 -35.81 37.56 -5.35
C ALA A 503 -35.40 39.03 -5.09
N GLY A 504 -34.34 39.28 -4.31
CA GLY A 504 -33.89 40.61 -3.93
C GLY A 504 -34.83 41.35 -2.97
N LEU A 505 -35.76 40.62 -2.34
CA LEU A 505 -36.69 41.14 -1.33
C LEU A 505 -36.04 41.29 0.04
N LEU A 506 -35.01 40.48 0.33
CA LEU A 506 -34.11 40.63 1.47
C LEU A 506 -32.71 40.98 0.97
N LYS A 507 -32.23 42.17 1.32
CA LYS A 507 -30.90 42.65 0.91
C LYS A 507 -29.83 42.19 1.89
N LEU A 508 -28.67 41.83 1.35
CA LEU A 508 -27.48 41.44 2.11
C LEU A 508 -26.31 42.38 1.76
N PRO A 509 -25.41 42.71 2.72
CA PRO A 509 -25.46 42.34 4.13
C PRO A 509 -26.67 42.96 4.84
N LEU A 510 -27.11 42.36 5.94
CA LEU A 510 -28.26 42.84 6.70
C LEU A 510 -27.95 44.20 7.33
N GLU A 511 -28.77 45.20 7.06
CA GLU A 511 -28.63 46.57 7.61
C GLU A 511 -29.40 46.73 8.94
N GLU A 512 -30.46 45.94 9.12
CA GLU A 512 -31.36 46.02 10.27
C GLU A 512 -31.15 44.85 11.23
N SER A 513 -31.29 45.11 12.53
CA SER A 513 -31.17 44.07 13.57
C SER A 513 -32.34 43.08 13.58
N LYS A 514 -33.44 43.44 12.90
CA LYS A 514 -34.69 42.69 12.87
C LYS A 514 -35.13 42.55 11.41
N VAL A 515 -35.52 41.34 11.02
CA VAL A 515 -35.92 40.99 9.66
C VAL A 515 -37.37 40.53 9.66
N GLU A 516 -38.18 41.16 8.80
CA GLU A 516 -39.60 40.85 8.64
C GLU A 516 -39.84 40.20 7.27
N ILE A 517 -40.34 38.96 7.28
CA ILE A 517 -40.66 38.19 6.07
C ILE A 517 -42.11 37.72 6.17
N PRO A 518 -42.95 37.94 5.13
CA PRO A 518 -44.35 37.54 5.16
C PRO A 518 -44.55 36.04 5.46
N GLY A 519 -45.36 35.76 6.48
CA GLY A 519 -45.67 34.40 6.96
C GLY A 519 -44.65 33.83 7.95
N LEU A 520 -43.62 34.60 8.33
CA LEU A 520 -42.67 34.24 9.38
C LEU A 520 -42.82 35.19 10.59
N PRO A 521 -42.52 34.70 11.81
CA PRO A 521 -42.39 35.58 12.96
C PRO A 521 -41.23 36.55 12.73
N PRO A 522 -41.18 37.67 13.46
CA PRO A 522 -40.06 38.60 13.31
C PRO A 522 -38.75 37.94 13.77
N LEU A 523 -37.72 37.99 12.92
CA LEU A 523 -36.45 37.29 13.12
C LEU A 523 -35.34 38.28 13.48
N LEU A 524 -34.40 37.85 14.32
CA LEU A 524 -33.12 38.53 14.49
C LEU A 524 -32.13 38.06 13.42
N ALA A 525 -31.06 38.83 13.20
CA ALA A 525 -29.98 38.41 12.30
C ALA A 525 -29.40 37.03 12.69
N SER A 526 -29.33 36.71 13.98
CA SER A 526 -28.87 35.42 14.51
C SER A 526 -29.83 34.25 14.27
N ASP A 527 -31.11 34.53 13.96
CA ASP A 527 -32.12 33.50 13.70
C ASP A 527 -32.10 33.06 12.23
N LEU A 528 -31.39 33.80 11.37
CA LEU A 528 -31.20 33.48 9.96
C LEU A 528 -30.06 32.46 9.79
N PRO A 529 -30.05 31.68 8.69
CA PRO A 529 -28.91 30.85 8.33
C PRO A 529 -27.59 31.61 8.45
N SER A 530 -26.58 30.98 9.06
CA SER A 530 -25.37 31.65 9.57
C SER A 530 -24.68 32.50 8.51
N PHE A 531 -24.61 32.03 7.26
CA PHE A 531 -24.00 32.75 6.13
C PHE A 531 -24.74 34.02 5.67
N PHE A 532 -25.93 34.32 6.21
CA PHE A 532 -26.56 35.65 6.07
C PHE A 532 -26.18 36.58 7.23
N SER A 533 -26.10 36.04 8.45
CA SER A 533 -25.69 36.79 9.65
C SER A 533 -24.20 37.19 9.61
N THR A 534 -23.36 36.32 9.05
CA THR A 534 -21.94 36.54 8.75
C THR A 534 -21.74 36.57 7.24
N TYR A 535 -22.34 37.56 6.57
CA TYR A 535 -22.31 37.68 5.12
C TYR A 535 -20.88 37.56 4.55
N GLY A 536 -20.71 36.65 3.58
CA GLY A 536 -19.40 36.31 3.01
C GLY A 536 -18.75 35.04 3.59
N SER A 537 -19.29 34.47 4.68
CA SER A 537 -18.87 33.14 5.14
C SER A 537 -19.40 32.03 4.21
N TYR A 538 -18.57 31.03 3.94
CA TYR A 538 -18.89 29.87 3.07
C TYR A 538 -19.50 30.24 1.70
N PRO A 539 -18.83 31.04 0.86
CA PRO A 539 -19.37 31.48 -0.44
C PRO A 539 -19.93 30.36 -1.34
N PRO A 540 -19.29 29.17 -1.44
CA PRO A 540 -19.82 28.03 -2.20
C PRO A 540 -21.19 27.55 -1.73
N ILE A 541 -21.36 27.41 -0.41
CA ILE A 541 -22.59 26.92 0.20
C ILE A 541 -23.68 27.96 0.03
N PHE A 542 -23.36 29.24 0.24
CA PHE A 542 -24.28 30.35 0.02
C PHE A 542 -24.80 30.40 -1.41
N GLN A 543 -23.91 30.30 -2.41
CA GLN A 543 -24.29 30.28 -3.82
C GLN A 543 -25.25 29.11 -4.11
N MET A 544 -24.91 27.92 -3.61
CA MET A 544 -25.71 26.70 -3.81
C MET A 544 -27.12 26.81 -3.21
N VAL A 545 -27.25 27.23 -1.95
CA VAL A 545 -28.54 27.19 -1.21
C VAL A 545 -29.39 28.43 -1.42
N ALA A 546 -28.80 29.62 -1.58
CA ALA A 546 -29.55 30.87 -1.70
C ALA A 546 -29.86 31.24 -3.15
N TYR A 547 -29.02 30.85 -4.12
CA TYR A 547 -29.20 31.21 -5.53
C TYR A 547 -29.50 30.00 -6.41
N ASP A 548 -28.62 29.01 -6.45
CA ASP A 548 -28.72 27.93 -7.43
C ASP A 548 -29.98 27.08 -7.21
N GLN A 549 -30.32 26.79 -5.95
CA GLN A 549 -31.57 26.12 -5.56
C GLN A 549 -32.83 26.85 -6.06
N MET A 550 -32.78 28.18 -6.21
CA MET A 550 -33.95 29.02 -6.52
C MET A 550 -34.04 29.40 -8.00
N LYS A 551 -32.97 29.24 -8.77
CA LYS A 551 -32.83 29.86 -10.10
C LYS A 551 -33.92 29.49 -11.10
N ASN A 552 -34.37 28.24 -11.07
CA ASN A 552 -35.37 27.68 -11.99
C ASN A 552 -36.62 27.15 -11.24
N ILE A 553 -36.79 27.49 -9.97
CA ILE A 553 -37.82 26.88 -9.11
C ILE A 553 -39.26 27.15 -9.59
N HIS A 554 -39.47 28.27 -10.28
CA HIS A 554 -40.76 28.64 -10.86
C HIS A 554 -41.20 27.73 -12.03
N GLU A 555 -40.28 26.95 -12.60
CA GLU A 555 -40.59 25.99 -13.67
C GLU A 555 -41.02 24.62 -13.13
N ALA A 556 -40.79 24.33 -11.84
CA ALA A 556 -41.16 23.07 -11.22
C ALA A 556 -42.69 22.89 -11.23
N ASP A 557 -43.16 21.68 -11.55
CA ASP A 557 -44.60 21.37 -11.56
C ASP A 557 -45.14 21.25 -10.13
N TRP A 558 -44.29 20.76 -9.23
CA TRP A 558 -44.57 20.65 -7.80
C TRP A 558 -43.34 21.00 -6.97
N ILE A 559 -43.59 21.51 -5.77
CA ILE A 559 -42.58 21.69 -4.74
C ILE A 559 -43.00 20.90 -3.52
N PHE A 560 -42.29 19.83 -3.23
CA PHE A 560 -42.51 18.99 -2.08
C PHE A 560 -41.65 19.46 -0.91
N CYS A 561 -42.28 19.74 0.23
CA CYS A 561 -41.59 20.09 1.46
C CYS A 561 -41.76 18.99 2.49
N ASN A 562 -40.65 18.57 3.11
CA ASN A 562 -40.62 17.63 4.22
C ASN A 562 -41.11 18.28 5.53
N THR A 563 -42.38 18.68 5.52
CA THR A 563 -43.11 19.31 6.62
C THR A 563 -44.59 18.94 6.52
N PHE A 564 -45.39 19.31 7.52
CA PHE A 564 -46.85 19.15 7.49
C PHE A 564 -47.53 20.49 7.74
N TYR A 565 -48.71 20.69 7.13
CA TYR A 565 -49.40 21.98 7.09
C TYR A 565 -49.48 22.69 8.45
N LYS A 566 -49.90 21.96 9.50
CA LYS A 566 -50.12 22.57 10.82
C LYS A 566 -48.83 23.03 11.51
N LEU A 567 -47.66 22.54 11.10
CA LEU A 567 -46.36 22.95 11.66
C LEU A 567 -45.93 24.34 11.16
N GLU A 568 -46.28 24.67 9.91
CA GLU A 568 -45.76 25.83 9.18
C GLU A 568 -46.89 26.59 8.44
N GLU A 569 -48.07 26.64 9.04
CA GLU A 569 -49.35 27.07 8.43
C GLU A 569 -49.25 28.44 7.72
N GLU A 570 -48.78 29.47 8.42
CA GLU A 570 -48.72 30.85 7.89
C GLU A 570 -47.75 30.98 6.71
N VAL A 571 -46.55 30.38 6.80
CA VAL A 571 -45.55 30.45 5.73
C VAL A 571 -45.99 29.63 4.52
N ILE A 572 -46.68 28.51 4.72
CA ILE A 572 -47.23 27.69 3.63
C ILE A 572 -48.36 28.43 2.92
N ASP A 573 -49.29 29.06 3.65
CA ASP A 573 -50.37 29.85 3.07
C ASP A 573 -49.84 31.05 2.28
N CYS A 574 -48.75 31.67 2.75
CA CYS A 574 -48.09 32.75 2.02
C CYS A 574 -47.34 32.25 0.78
N THR A 575 -46.70 31.09 0.86
CA THR A 575 -45.84 30.54 -0.22
C THR A 575 -46.65 29.86 -1.31
N SER A 576 -47.76 29.21 -0.97
CA SER A 576 -48.68 28.56 -1.92
C SER A 576 -49.37 29.52 -2.88
N LYS A 577 -49.41 30.82 -2.54
CA LYS A 577 -49.87 31.89 -3.44
C LYS A 577 -48.88 32.21 -4.56
N ILE A 578 -47.62 31.82 -4.41
CA ILE A 578 -46.51 32.14 -5.31
C ILE A 578 -46.05 30.90 -6.06
N LEU A 579 -46.06 29.73 -5.41
CA LEU A 579 -45.46 28.50 -5.90
C LEU A 579 -46.31 27.26 -5.60
N PRO A 580 -46.20 26.18 -6.40
CA PRO A 580 -47.02 24.97 -6.26
C PRO A 580 -46.53 24.05 -5.13
N ILE A 581 -46.44 24.59 -3.91
CA ILE A 581 -45.97 23.88 -2.72
C ILE A 581 -46.96 22.82 -2.23
N LYS A 582 -46.44 21.68 -1.78
CA LYS A 582 -47.15 20.57 -1.16
C LYS A 582 -46.37 20.10 0.06
N THR A 583 -47.03 20.08 1.21
CA THR A 583 -46.48 19.48 2.43
C THR A 583 -46.66 17.96 2.39
N ILE A 584 -45.58 17.21 2.39
CA ILE A 584 -45.59 15.75 2.26
C ILE A 584 -44.90 15.02 3.42
N GLY A 585 -44.47 15.77 4.42
CA GLY A 585 -43.77 15.25 5.59
C GLY A 585 -44.70 14.94 6.78
N PRO A 586 -44.12 14.51 7.92
CA PRO A 586 -42.69 14.22 8.06
C PRO A 586 -42.31 12.90 7.36
N SER A 587 -41.24 12.92 6.58
CA SER A 587 -40.69 11.74 5.89
C SER A 587 -39.90 10.87 6.88
N ILE A 588 -40.63 10.26 7.82
CA ILE A 588 -40.16 9.31 8.83
C ILE A 588 -40.70 7.92 8.47
N PRO A 589 -39.96 6.82 8.70
CA PRO A 589 -40.44 5.48 8.39
C PRO A 589 -41.81 5.22 9.02
N SER A 590 -42.70 4.64 8.23
CA SER A 590 -44.12 4.43 8.56
C SER A 590 -44.30 3.73 9.91
N MET A 591 -43.41 2.83 10.29
CA MET A 591 -43.46 2.10 11.56
C MET A 591 -43.52 3.01 12.81
N TYR A 592 -42.97 4.24 12.73
CA TYR A 592 -42.96 5.18 13.85
C TYR A 592 -44.20 6.07 13.91
N LEU A 593 -45.01 6.12 12.84
CA LEU A 593 -46.20 6.97 12.74
C LEU A 593 -47.45 6.13 12.50
N ASP A 594 -47.83 5.94 11.23
CA ASP A 594 -49.11 5.33 10.84
C ASP A 594 -49.08 3.80 10.75
N LYS A 595 -47.89 3.19 10.78
CA LYS A 595 -47.64 1.75 10.73
C LYS A 595 -48.27 1.04 9.52
N ARG A 596 -48.53 1.77 8.43
CA ARG A 596 -49.10 1.21 7.19
C ARG A 596 -48.12 0.32 6.45
N LEU A 597 -46.82 0.63 6.49
CA LEU A 597 -45.76 -0.17 5.87
C LEU A 597 -45.00 -0.94 6.97
N GLN A 598 -45.26 -2.24 7.07
CA GLN A 598 -44.73 -3.08 8.16
C GLN A 598 -43.21 -3.28 8.10
N ASP A 599 -42.61 -3.17 6.92
CA ASP A 599 -41.17 -3.36 6.71
C ASP A 599 -40.37 -2.04 6.72
N ASP A 600 -41.06 -0.90 6.80
CA ASP A 600 -40.46 0.44 6.80
C ASP A 600 -40.06 0.86 8.23
N LYS A 601 -38.97 0.25 8.72
CA LYS A 601 -38.45 0.43 10.09
C LYS A 601 -37.22 1.33 10.16
N GLN A 602 -36.58 1.61 9.03
CA GLN A 602 -35.33 2.35 8.93
C GLN A 602 -35.17 2.96 7.54
N TYR A 603 -34.35 4.01 7.41
CA TYR A 603 -34.09 4.69 6.14
C TYR A 603 -33.31 3.86 5.10
N GLY A 604 -32.70 2.73 5.49
CA GLY A 604 -32.11 1.73 4.57
C GLY A 604 -30.79 2.10 3.88
N LEU A 605 -30.39 3.38 3.87
CA LEU A 605 -29.16 3.89 3.25
C LEU A 605 -28.34 4.69 4.27
N SER A 606 -27.61 4.01 5.15
CA SER A 606 -26.70 4.65 6.10
C SER A 606 -25.26 4.57 5.63
N ARG A 607 -24.58 5.72 5.53
CA ARG A 607 -23.15 5.81 5.24
C ARG A 607 -22.27 5.39 6.43
N PHE A 608 -22.89 5.17 7.59
CA PHE A 608 -22.24 4.76 8.84
C PHE A 608 -22.81 3.42 9.31
N MET A 609 -21.96 2.51 9.79
CA MET A 609 -22.42 1.22 10.29
C MET A 609 -23.40 1.42 11.46
N PRO A 610 -24.53 0.70 11.49
CA PRO A 610 -25.42 0.73 12.64
C PRO A 610 -24.72 0.10 13.85
N MET A 611 -24.32 0.91 14.83
CA MET A 611 -23.99 0.44 16.18
C MET A 611 -25.29 0.12 16.94
N THR A 612 -26.02 -0.91 16.51
CA THR A 612 -27.34 -1.22 17.05
C THR A 612 -27.36 -2.24 18.17
N ASN A 613 -26.23 -2.87 18.52
CA ASN A 613 -26.26 -3.95 19.51
C ASN A 613 -26.19 -3.47 20.97
N ASP A 614 -25.58 -2.30 21.27
CA ASP A 614 -25.36 -1.88 22.67
C ASP A 614 -26.31 -0.77 23.16
N CYS A 615 -26.81 0.10 22.26
CA CYS A 615 -27.58 1.29 22.66
C CYS A 615 -28.98 0.95 23.21
N MET A 616 -29.71 0.05 22.54
CA MET A 616 -31.10 -0.25 22.91
C MET A 616 -31.21 -0.98 24.26
N PRO A 617 -30.38 -2.00 24.57
CA PRO A 617 -30.33 -2.58 25.92
C PRO A 617 -30.05 -1.53 27.00
N TRP A 618 -29.08 -0.64 26.76
CA TRP A 618 -28.74 0.43 27.72
C TRP A 618 -29.89 1.42 27.94
N LEU A 619 -30.62 1.80 26.88
CA LEU A 619 -31.78 2.69 26.98
C LEU A 619 -32.95 2.03 27.74
N ASN A 620 -33.18 0.73 27.52
CA ASN A 620 -34.26 -0.01 28.17
C ASN A 620 -34.12 -0.10 29.70
N GLU A 621 -32.92 0.11 30.24
CA GLU A 621 -32.64 0.14 31.68
C GLU A 621 -32.83 1.52 32.32
N ARG A 622 -33.16 2.57 31.55
CA ARG A 622 -33.32 3.94 32.07
C ARG A 622 -34.79 4.29 32.26
N SER A 623 -35.09 5.15 33.22
CA SER A 623 -36.47 5.60 33.45
C SER A 623 -36.95 6.51 32.31
N THR A 624 -38.26 6.57 32.08
CA THR A 624 -38.87 7.46 31.07
C THR A 624 -38.38 8.90 31.23
N SER A 625 -38.01 9.53 30.11
CA SER A 625 -37.55 10.93 30.05
C SER A 625 -36.33 11.25 30.93
N SER A 626 -35.40 10.30 31.11
CA SER A 626 -34.19 10.49 31.94
C SER A 626 -32.86 10.56 31.18
N VAL A 627 -32.90 10.40 29.85
CA VAL A 627 -31.69 10.36 29.00
C VAL A 627 -31.68 11.54 28.04
N VAL A 628 -30.55 12.23 27.94
CA VAL A 628 -30.27 13.26 26.94
C VAL A 628 -29.66 12.61 25.70
N TYR A 629 -30.31 12.73 24.54
CA TYR A 629 -29.74 12.29 23.27
C TYR A 629 -29.09 13.47 22.53
N VAL A 630 -27.79 13.35 22.24
CA VAL A 630 -26.99 14.39 21.59
C VAL A 630 -26.56 13.93 20.20
N SER A 631 -26.94 14.69 19.17
CA SER A 631 -26.59 14.40 17.78
C SER A 631 -26.61 15.70 16.97
N PHE A 632 -25.46 16.09 16.42
CA PHE A 632 -25.29 17.31 15.60
C PHE A 632 -25.53 17.07 14.10
N GLY A 633 -26.11 15.92 13.72
CA GLY A 633 -26.35 15.58 12.32
C GLY A 633 -25.09 15.08 11.62
N SER A 634 -25.08 15.06 10.28
CA SER A 634 -24.00 14.52 9.46
C SER A 634 -23.19 15.57 8.71
N LEU A 635 -23.44 16.86 8.93
CA LEU A 635 -22.73 17.96 8.23
C LEU A 635 -22.13 18.97 9.20
N ALA A 636 -22.58 19.01 10.46
CA ALA A 636 -22.00 19.89 11.45
C ALA A 636 -20.73 19.27 12.02
N GLU A 637 -19.64 20.02 11.94
CA GLU A 637 -18.40 19.73 12.66
C GLU A 637 -18.32 20.67 13.86
N LEU A 638 -18.08 20.09 15.04
CA LEU A 638 -17.77 20.85 16.24
C LEU A 638 -16.25 20.88 16.40
N ASP A 639 -15.70 22.06 16.62
CA ASP A 639 -14.29 22.18 16.98
C ASP A 639 -14.03 21.60 18.38
N ALA A 640 -12.75 21.45 18.73
CA ALA A 640 -12.34 20.84 19.98
C ALA A 640 -12.85 21.63 21.22
N GLU A 641 -12.91 22.95 21.13
CA GLU A 641 -13.39 23.81 22.21
C GLU A 641 -14.89 23.58 22.44
N GLN A 642 -15.67 23.58 21.36
CA GLN A 642 -17.10 23.36 21.42
C GLN A 642 -17.45 21.93 21.84
N MET A 643 -16.66 20.92 21.42
CA MET A 643 -16.82 19.55 21.89
C MET A 643 -16.55 19.41 23.39
N GLU A 644 -15.50 20.06 23.91
CA GLU A 644 -15.18 20.07 25.34
C GLU A 644 -16.30 20.75 26.15
N GLU A 645 -16.81 21.88 25.68
CA GLU A 645 -17.92 22.58 26.34
C GLU A 645 -19.21 21.74 26.35
N VAL A 646 -19.53 21.04 25.27
CA VAL A 646 -20.66 20.09 25.25
C VAL A 646 -20.42 18.95 26.23
N ALA A 647 -19.22 18.36 26.25
CA ALA A 647 -18.88 17.29 27.18
C ALA A 647 -18.99 17.73 28.64
N GLN A 648 -18.51 18.93 28.96
CA GLN A 648 -18.56 19.52 30.29
C GLN A 648 -20.00 19.87 30.68
N GLY A 649 -20.81 20.38 29.75
CA GLY A 649 -22.24 20.58 29.93
C GLY A 649 -22.97 19.28 30.25
N LEU A 650 -22.72 18.21 29.49
CA LEU A 650 -23.30 16.88 29.75
C LEU A 650 -22.86 16.33 31.12
N ARG A 651 -21.58 16.47 31.45
CA ARG A 651 -21.03 16.04 32.75
C ARG A 651 -21.68 16.75 33.92
N THR A 652 -21.88 18.06 33.82
CA THR A 652 -22.46 18.88 34.90
C THR A 652 -23.98 18.77 34.98
N SER A 653 -24.64 18.33 33.90
CA SER A 653 -26.11 18.17 33.85
C SER A 653 -26.65 17.11 34.82
N ASN A 654 -25.81 16.15 35.25
CA ASN A 654 -26.20 14.99 36.06
C ASN A 654 -27.29 14.09 35.42
N TYR A 655 -27.53 14.21 34.11
CA TYR A 655 -28.39 13.29 33.37
C TYR A 655 -27.58 12.18 32.71
N TYR A 656 -28.22 11.03 32.52
CA TYR A 656 -27.70 10.04 31.59
C TYR A 656 -27.71 10.65 30.18
N PHE A 657 -26.70 10.35 29.36
CA PHE A 657 -26.68 10.84 27.98
C PHE A 657 -26.22 9.76 27.00
N LEU A 658 -26.69 9.89 25.76
CA LEU A 658 -26.23 9.14 24.61
C LEU A 658 -25.78 10.16 23.57
N TRP A 659 -24.48 10.20 23.26
CA TRP A 659 -23.93 11.15 22.30
C TRP A 659 -23.40 10.43 21.06
N ARG A 660 -24.00 10.73 19.91
CA ARG A 660 -23.51 10.29 18.61
C ARG A 660 -22.40 11.22 18.12
N ILE A 661 -21.15 10.77 18.22
CA ILE A 661 -19.98 11.47 17.69
C ILE A 661 -19.64 10.87 16.33
N ILE A 662 -19.59 11.72 15.30
CA ILE A 662 -19.12 11.33 13.96
C ILE A 662 -17.69 11.83 13.83
N HIS A 663 -16.73 10.92 13.67
CA HIS A 663 -15.37 11.30 13.28
C HIS A 663 -15.34 11.61 11.78
N PHE A 664 -15.40 12.89 11.42
CA PHE A 664 -14.80 13.32 10.16
C PHE A 664 -13.29 13.22 10.32
N MET A 665 -12.62 12.56 9.38
CA MET A 665 -11.16 12.47 9.41
C MET A 665 -10.57 13.86 9.12
N VAL A 666 -10.42 14.70 10.15
CA VAL A 666 -9.50 15.84 10.14
C VAL A 666 -8.50 15.64 11.28
N PRO A 667 -7.18 15.64 11.00
CA PRO A 667 -6.15 15.50 12.01
C PRO A 667 -6.19 16.70 12.97
N SER A 668 -5.95 16.45 14.26
CA SER A 668 -5.69 17.49 15.25
C SER A 668 -4.63 18.47 14.74
N ALA A 669 -4.94 19.76 14.76
CA ALA A 669 -4.01 20.85 14.53
C ALA A 669 -2.84 20.84 15.53
#